data_AF-A0A6C0LQT8-F1
#
_entry.id   AF-A0A6C0LQT8-F1
#
_cell.length_a   1.000
_cell.length_b   1.000
_cell.length_c   1.000
_cell.angle_alpha   90.00
_cell.angle_beta   90.00
_cell.angle_gamma   90.00
#
_symmetry.space_group_name_H-M   'P 1'
#
loop_
_entity.id
_entity.type
_entity.pdbx_description
1 polymer ?
#
loop_
_entity_poly.entity_id
_entity_poly.type
_entity_poly.pdbx_seq_one_letter_code
_entity_poly.pdbx_strand_id
1 'polypeptide(L)'
;MGVLEFFGTLIKNDITSSSIKIDSKQKMAINHLLLDFNSIIHVSSQKTIQDVNTFMKTVLKILYQHRPINNTIINEYFKKYKMENIQKMINQDSDPIDVINLFHDHFSEKELDKLIITMVINTVLFIIRTFCDNKSIETLLIAIDGVPSKGKMIEQKQRRYMGSIISEYHKKIMHKYKDYLIKQPDNVYLIEKMAIKWNRNKITPGTFFMHKLVNYFRSNKIQEKIKVNRDNLNIIISDMYEIGEGEKKIVNYVTDKLKNSQDTIVIYSPDADVILLCMLLPVSNIKMLRYNQQTFLYDLIDIKLLKENISYYINNNSQKKFDTNRINYDIVCLSTLFGNDFVPKMETLNVKKGFQNIMDAYLKTLLELKDKDNYLVKTSINNVFDLNFIFLKKILQNLLPEEKDFIKYNQLYNRYINTGLIKNVFDYENITPDNIVSIVNTFNQEYLNLQNLIKNNGSYLYFESNDQFMNSLKKSIMINLDGQYINTIYLSNKEMINLLKKYYYKIKKFPRLMINLNTWSTSILDKHHQDRMKESNIKNEYQKELYKFENMLDEYRVKFNAQPLNLSEQNLDIYYKTYFGINLFDKNQLLTEEANKIMHDYLEGLLWVFDYYFNDSSYINKWFYQHERAPLMRHLLMFLDDINVDYIDQTIKKLKQFQVKDLDTYFNPIEQLIYVSPMTPDVMNLLPDNYKKIIESDPILQTYFVNTKEIVNRLWNETTSTDIDCKGIIFFNKCLLKSLPKNNQSDDNIFLKTIRKVKQNEISKSRSINTYPAL
;
A
#
# COMPACT_ATOMS: atom_id res chain seq x y z
N MET A 1 -1.86 1.84 2.04
CA MET A 1 -1.86 3.27 1.67
C MET A 1 -3.27 3.82 1.84
N GLY A 2 -3.42 5.13 2.01
CA GLY A 2 -4.73 5.76 2.28
C GLY A 2 -5.74 5.56 1.15
N VAL A 3 -5.27 5.57 -0.11
CA VAL A 3 -6.10 5.39 -1.31
C VAL A 3 -6.77 4.03 -1.36
N LEU A 4 -6.04 2.93 -1.09
CA LEU A 4 -6.65 1.60 -0.99
C LEU A 4 -7.72 1.54 0.10
N GLU A 5 -7.49 2.22 1.23
CA GLU A 5 -8.48 2.28 2.32
C GLU A 5 -9.71 3.08 1.90
N PHE A 6 -9.54 4.17 1.15
CA PHE A 6 -10.60 4.98 0.56
C PHE A 6 -11.49 4.16 -0.38
N PHE A 7 -10.91 3.47 -1.36
CA PHE A 7 -11.69 2.60 -2.24
C PHE A 7 -12.30 1.40 -1.51
N GLY A 8 -11.60 0.85 -0.52
CA GLY A 8 -12.17 -0.18 0.36
C GLY A 8 -13.40 0.30 1.12
N THR A 9 -13.45 1.57 1.53
CA THR A 9 -14.64 2.17 2.17
C THR A 9 -15.76 2.45 1.18
N LEU A 10 -15.45 2.86 -0.06
CA LEU A 10 -16.44 3.03 -1.13
C LEU A 10 -17.18 1.73 -1.46
N ILE A 11 -16.48 0.59 -1.40
CA ILE A 11 -17.09 -0.74 -1.60
C ILE A 11 -18.01 -1.09 -0.43
N LYS A 12 -17.57 -0.85 0.82
CA LYS A 12 -18.35 -1.15 2.03
C LYS A 12 -19.64 -0.35 2.14
N ASN A 13 -19.65 0.88 1.63
CA ASN A 13 -20.81 1.75 1.66
C ASN A 13 -21.73 1.59 0.43
N ASP A 14 -21.53 0.53 -0.38
CA ASP A 14 -22.32 0.23 -1.58
C ASP A 14 -22.31 1.35 -2.64
N ILE A 15 -21.32 2.26 -2.58
CA ILE A 15 -21.18 3.38 -3.53
C ILE A 15 -20.63 2.87 -4.87
N THR A 16 -20.00 1.69 -4.91
CA THR A 16 -19.23 1.22 -6.09
C THR A 16 -19.59 -0.18 -6.58
N SER A 17 -20.63 -0.82 -6.01
CA SER A 17 -20.96 -2.22 -6.28
C SER A 17 -21.24 -2.54 -7.76
N SER A 18 -21.79 -1.61 -8.52
CA SER A 18 -22.00 -1.78 -9.97
C SER A 18 -20.72 -1.60 -10.81
N SER A 19 -19.74 -0.84 -10.31
CA SER A 19 -18.52 -0.46 -11.03
C SER A 19 -17.40 -1.50 -10.96
N ILE A 20 -17.44 -2.41 -9.99
CA ILE A 20 -16.39 -3.41 -9.76
C ILE A 20 -16.96 -4.81 -9.98
N LYS A 21 -16.48 -5.49 -11.02
CA LYS A 21 -16.81 -6.89 -11.31
C LYS A 21 -15.69 -7.79 -10.78
N ILE A 22 -15.99 -8.55 -9.73
CA ILE A 22 -15.08 -9.51 -9.10
C ILE A 22 -14.99 -10.76 -9.97
N ASP A 23 -13.78 -11.33 -10.10
CA ASP A 23 -13.48 -12.53 -10.90
C ASP A 23 -13.98 -12.43 -12.35
N SER A 24 -13.68 -11.31 -13.01
CA SER A 24 -13.98 -11.21 -14.43
C SER A 24 -13.15 -12.22 -15.21
N LYS A 25 -13.81 -13.03 -16.04
CA LYS A 25 -13.19 -13.95 -17.02
C LYS A 25 -13.76 -13.76 -18.43
N GLN A 26 -14.49 -12.67 -18.64
CA GLN A 26 -15.16 -12.40 -19.91
C GLN A 26 -14.20 -11.67 -20.86
N LYS A 27 -14.17 -12.13 -22.11
CA LYS A 27 -13.52 -11.38 -23.19
C LYS A 27 -14.24 -10.06 -23.42
N MET A 28 -13.46 -9.02 -23.67
CA MET A 28 -13.93 -7.68 -23.91
C MET A 28 -13.41 -7.20 -25.26
N ALA A 29 -14.18 -6.37 -25.95
CA ALA A 29 -13.67 -5.59 -27.06
C ALA A 29 -12.75 -4.50 -26.47
N ILE A 30 -11.44 -4.63 -26.71
CA ILE A 30 -10.40 -3.75 -26.16
C ILE A 30 -9.58 -3.28 -27.35
N ASN A 31 -9.44 -1.97 -27.56
CA ASN A 31 -8.57 -1.42 -28.60
C ASN A 31 -7.14 -1.29 -28.09
N HIS A 32 -6.96 -0.80 -26.85
CA HIS A 32 -5.64 -0.58 -26.25
C HIS A 32 -5.51 -1.32 -24.91
N LEU A 33 -4.55 -2.24 -24.81
CA LEU A 33 -4.16 -2.88 -23.56
C LEU A 33 -2.83 -2.30 -23.09
N LEU A 34 -2.84 -1.63 -21.94
CA LEU A 34 -1.68 -0.93 -21.37
C LEU A 34 -1.27 -1.61 -20.07
N LEU A 35 -0.04 -2.12 -19.99
CA LEU A 35 0.43 -2.93 -18.87
C LEU A 35 1.44 -2.16 -18.02
N ASP A 36 1.10 -1.91 -16.75
CA ASP A 36 2.10 -1.64 -15.71
C ASP A 36 2.86 -2.95 -15.44
N PHE A 37 4.09 -3.00 -15.95
CA PHE A 37 4.76 -4.26 -16.18
C PHE A 37 5.51 -4.81 -14.97
N ASN A 38 6.07 -3.93 -14.13
CA ASN A 38 6.90 -4.35 -12.99
C ASN A 38 6.12 -5.22 -11.99
N SER A 39 4.86 -4.86 -11.79
CA SER A 39 3.85 -5.62 -11.06
C SER A 39 3.71 -7.08 -11.52
N ILE A 40 3.72 -7.35 -12.83
CA ILE A 40 3.63 -8.71 -13.40
C ILE A 40 4.87 -9.53 -13.05
N ILE A 41 6.06 -8.90 -13.06
CA ILE A 41 7.33 -9.55 -12.74
C ILE A 41 7.37 -9.95 -11.27
N HIS A 42 6.93 -9.07 -10.37
CA HIS A 42 6.85 -9.37 -8.93
C HIS A 42 5.93 -10.56 -8.63
N VAL A 43 4.72 -10.58 -9.18
CA VAL A 43 3.76 -11.68 -8.99
C VAL A 43 4.30 -12.99 -9.58
N SER A 44 4.82 -12.94 -10.81
CA SER A 44 5.33 -14.13 -11.51
C SER A 44 6.55 -14.74 -10.83
N SER A 45 7.48 -13.90 -10.35
CA SER A 45 8.66 -14.37 -9.62
C SER A 45 8.30 -15.00 -8.28
N GLN A 46 7.41 -14.37 -7.49
CA GLN A 46 6.92 -14.93 -6.23
C GLN A 46 6.26 -16.29 -6.43
N LYS A 47 5.34 -16.41 -7.41
CA LYS A 47 4.65 -17.65 -7.72
C LYS A 47 5.63 -18.77 -8.13
N THR A 48 6.61 -18.43 -8.97
CA THR A 48 7.62 -19.40 -9.44
C THR A 48 8.47 -19.92 -8.28
N ILE A 49 8.96 -19.03 -7.42
CA ILE A 49 9.80 -19.41 -6.27
C ILE A 49 9.01 -20.19 -5.22
N GLN A 50 7.74 -19.84 -4.99
CA GLN A 50 6.87 -20.60 -4.10
C GLN A 50 6.62 -22.01 -4.63
N ASP A 51 6.36 -22.16 -5.94
CA ASP A 51 6.11 -23.46 -6.56
C ASP A 51 7.35 -24.37 -6.52
N VAL A 52 8.53 -23.82 -6.87
CA VAL A 52 9.81 -24.54 -6.79
C VAL A 52 10.13 -24.99 -5.37
N ASN A 53 9.99 -24.11 -4.37
CA ASN A 53 10.22 -24.49 -2.97
C ASN A 53 9.18 -25.48 -2.45
N THR A 54 7.92 -25.38 -2.91
CA THR A 54 6.87 -26.34 -2.55
C THR A 54 7.18 -27.73 -3.13
N PHE A 55 7.68 -27.78 -4.37
CA PHE A 55 8.16 -29.02 -4.98
C PHE A 55 9.30 -29.64 -4.17
N MET A 56 10.38 -28.88 -3.92
CA MET A 56 11.53 -29.35 -3.13
C MET A 56 11.10 -29.83 -1.73
N LYS A 57 10.26 -29.05 -1.04
CA LYS A 57 9.71 -29.41 0.28
C LYS A 57 8.91 -30.72 0.24
N THR A 58 8.19 -30.98 -0.84
CA THR A 58 7.39 -32.20 -0.99
C THR A 58 8.28 -33.42 -1.15
N VAL A 59 9.37 -33.31 -1.93
CA VAL A 59 10.37 -34.37 -2.07
C VAL A 59 11.05 -34.66 -0.73
N LEU A 60 11.50 -33.62 -0.01
CA LEU A 60 12.17 -33.78 1.28
C LEU A 60 11.29 -34.39 2.38
N LYS A 61 9.99 -34.12 2.35
CA LYS A 61 9.00 -34.75 3.24
C LYS A 61 8.87 -36.24 3.01
N ILE A 62 8.91 -36.67 1.74
CA ILE A 62 8.80 -38.10 1.38
C ILE A 62 10.06 -38.86 1.76
N LEU A 63 11.22 -38.26 1.55
CA LEU A 63 12.50 -38.78 2.02
C LEU A 63 12.51 -38.95 3.55
N TYR A 64 12.05 -37.93 4.29
CA TYR A 64 11.92 -38.03 5.75
C TYR A 64 11.02 -39.18 6.19
N GLN A 65 10.00 -39.52 5.39
CA GLN A 65 9.08 -40.62 5.66
C GLN A 65 9.56 -41.99 5.13
N HIS A 66 10.77 -42.07 4.56
CA HIS A 66 11.31 -43.26 3.89
C HIS A 66 10.34 -43.87 2.87
N ARG A 67 9.65 -43.02 2.10
CA ARG A 67 8.70 -43.43 1.06
C ARG A 67 9.34 -43.35 -0.32
N PRO A 68 8.95 -44.22 -1.27
CA PRO A 68 9.44 -44.15 -2.64
C PRO A 68 8.92 -42.90 -3.37
N ILE A 69 9.77 -42.27 -4.18
CA ILE A 69 9.47 -41.04 -4.95
C ILE A 69 8.77 -41.40 -6.27
N ASN A 70 7.67 -42.14 -6.18
CA ASN A 70 6.89 -42.61 -7.34
C ASN A 70 5.39 -42.28 -7.20
N ASN A 71 5.08 -41.08 -6.69
CA ASN A 71 3.70 -40.58 -6.61
C ASN A 71 3.37 -39.75 -7.87
N THR A 72 2.16 -39.91 -8.42
CA THR A 72 1.62 -39.19 -9.58
C THR A 72 1.88 -37.69 -9.51
N ILE A 73 1.58 -37.04 -8.37
CA ILE A 73 1.75 -35.58 -8.20
C ILE A 73 3.22 -35.16 -8.34
N ILE A 74 4.14 -35.99 -7.84
CA ILE A 74 5.57 -35.68 -7.84
C ILE A 74 6.18 -35.95 -9.21
N ASN A 75 5.75 -37.02 -9.87
CA ASN A 75 6.10 -37.31 -11.24
C ASN A 75 5.70 -36.14 -12.15
N GLU A 76 4.54 -35.51 -11.91
CA GLU A 76 4.13 -34.29 -12.62
C GLU A 76 5.08 -33.12 -12.36
N TYR A 77 5.53 -32.89 -11.11
CA TYR A 77 6.52 -31.85 -10.81
C TYR A 77 7.87 -32.10 -11.49
N PHE A 78 8.40 -33.34 -11.40
CA PHE A 78 9.65 -33.71 -12.06
C PHE A 78 9.56 -33.51 -13.58
N LYS A 79 8.44 -33.91 -14.20
CA LYS A 79 8.18 -33.68 -15.62
C LYS A 79 8.05 -32.19 -15.97
N LYS A 80 7.31 -31.43 -15.16
CA LYS A 80 7.11 -29.98 -15.34
C LYS A 80 8.44 -29.22 -15.39
N TYR A 81 9.36 -29.58 -14.50
CA TYR A 81 10.67 -28.94 -14.36
C TYR A 81 11.80 -29.64 -15.12
N LYS A 82 11.50 -30.69 -15.89
CA LYS A 82 12.46 -31.49 -16.68
C LYS A 82 13.58 -32.09 -15.82
N MET A 83 13.20 -32.64 -14.67
CA MET A 83 14.10 -33.22 -13.66
C MET A 83 13.99 -34.76 -13.60
N GLU A 84 13.49 -35.43 -14.63
CA GLU A 84 13.29 -36.88 -14.63
C GLU A 84 14.59 -37.69 -14.44
N ASN A 85 15.73 -37.15 -14.88
CA ASN A 85 17.04 -37.77 -14.62
C ASN A 85 17.44 -37.65 -13.15
N ILE A 86 17.20 -36.49 -12.53
CA ILE A 86 17.44 -36.28 -11.10
C ILE A 86 16.51 -37.19 -10.30
N GLN A 87 15.25 -37.36 -10.71
CA GLN A 87 14.31 -38.28 -10.05
C GLN A 87 14.88 -39.70 -9.93
N LYS A 88 15.55 -40.21 -10.98
CA LYS A 88 16.16 -41.55 -10.97
C LYS A 88 17.37 -41.67 -10.04
N MET A 89 18.02 -40.54 -9.72
CA MET A 89 19.15 -40.51 -8.79
C MET A 89 18.71 -40.52 -7.33
N ILE A 90 17.44 -40.22 -7.05
CA ILE A 90 16.92 -40.14 -5.69
C ILE A 90 16.16 -41.42 -5.34
N ASN A 91 16.58 -42.06 -4.26
CA ASN A 91 15.91 -43.19 -3.63
C ASN A 91 15.44 -42.83 -2.21
N GLN A 92 14.74 -43.75 -1.55
CA GLN A 92 14.18 -43.52 -0.20
C GLN A 92 15.24 -43.31 0.90
N ASP A 93 16.50 -43.66 0.64
CA ASP A 93 17.62 -43.59 1.57
C ASP A 93 18.62 -42.49 1.20
N SER A 94 18.28 -41.63 0.22
CA SER A 94 19.14 -40.55 -0.23
C SER A 94 19.27 -39.46 0.83
N ASP A 95 20.48 -38.92 0.98
CA ASP A 95 20.74 -37.85 1.94
C ASP A 95 19.97 -36.57 1.54
N PRO A 96 19.18 -35.97 2.45
CA PRO A 96 18.41 -34.77 2.16
C PRO A 96 19.25 -33.57 1.68
N ILE A 97 20.50 -33.43 2.13
CA ILE A 97 21.41 -32.36 1.73
C ILE A 97 21.85 -32.57 0.29
N ASP A 98 22.20 -33.79 -0.09
CA ASP A 98 22.57 -34.13 -1.48
C ASP A 98 21.41 -33.85 -2.44
N VAL A 99 20.19 -34.19 -2.04
CA VAL A 99 18.98 -33.88 -2.82
C VAL A 99 18.77 -32.39 -2.96
N ILE A 100 18.95 -31.61 -1.89
CA ILE A 100 18.87 -30.14 -1.95
C ILE A 100 19.92 -29.58 -2.90
N ASN A 101 21.15 -30.10 -2.87
CA ASN A 101 22.22 -29.66 -3.77
C ASN A 101 21.85 -29.93 -5.24
N LEU A 102 21.29 -31.10 -5.56
CA LEU A 102 20.77 -31.39 -6.91
C LEU A 102 19.69 -30.39 -7.35
N PHE A 103 18.83 -29.96 -6.42
CA PHE A 103 17.84 -28.91 -6.67
C PHE A 103 18.50 -27.54 -6.92
N HIS A 104 19.49 -27.12 -6.13
CA HIS A 104 20.21 -25.85 -6.35
C HIS A 104 20.99 -25.85 -7.68
N ASP A 105 21.61 -26.97 -8.04
CA ASP A 105 22.35 -27.11 -9.30
C ASP A 105 21.39 -26.98 -10.50
N HIS A 106 20.24 -27.64 -10.44
CA HIS A 106 19.21 -27.55 -11.49
C HIS A 106 18.56 -26.16 -11.55
N PHE A 107 18.16 -25.64 -10.40
CA PHE A 107 17.58 -24.31 -10.23
C PHE A 107 18.65 -23.25 -9.98
N SER A 108 19.72 -23.30 -10.77
CA SER A 108 20.74 -22.26 -10.82
C SER A 108 20.12 -20.88 -11.10
N GLU A 109 20.82 -19.81 -10.75
CA GLU A 109 20.36 -18.44 -10.97
C GLU A 109 19.93 -18.18 -12.44
N LYS A 110 20.68 -18.74 -13.40
CA LYS A 110 20.39 -18.63 -14.83
C LYS A 110 19.09 -19.35 -15.23
N GLU A 111 18.83 -20.53 -14.65
CA GLU A 111 17.61 -21.29 -14.96
C GLU A 111 16.39 -20.66 -14.27
N LEU A 112 16.53 -20.18 -13.03
CA LEU A 112 15.47 -19.40 -12.36
C LEU A 112 15.10 -18.15 -13.15
N ASP A 113 16.08 -17.39 -13.64
CA ASP A 113 15.82 -16.22 -14.50
C ASP A 113 14.99 -16.63 -15.73
N LYS A 114 15.34 -17.76 -16.37
CA LYS A 114 14.61 -18.28 -17.54
C LYS A 114 13.20 -18.75 -17.21
N LEU A 115 12.99 -19.43 -16.08
CA LEU A 115 11.68 -19.86 -15.61
C LEU A 115 10.78 -18.66 -15.31
N ILE A 116 11.32 -17.65 -14.62
CA ILE A 116 10.58 -16.42 -14.28
C ILE A 116 10.23 -15.64 -15.55
N ILE A 117 11.18 -15.44 -16.48
CA ILE A 117 10.91 -14.80 -17.77
C ILE A 117 9.79 -15.55 -18.52
N THR A 118 9.86 -16.89 -18.53
CA THR A 118 8.84 -17.73 -19.18
C THR A 118 7.47 -17.55 -18.52
N MET A 119 7.41 -17.52 -17.19
CA MET A 119 6.18 -17.26 -16.44
C MET A 119 5.62 -15.87 -16.75
N VAL A 120 6.46 -14.83 -16.78
CA VAL A 120 6.05 -13.45 -17.13
C VAL A 120 5.44 -13.39 -18.52
N ILE A 121 6.11 -13.97 -19.53
CA ILE A 121 5.58 -14.03 -20.91
C ILE A 121 4.25 -14.78 -20.95
N ASN A 122 4.15 -15.92 -20.25
CA ASN A 122 2.92 -16.70 -20.18
C ASN A 122 1.78 -15.93 -19.50
N THR A 123 2.08 -15.14 -18.47
CA THR A 123 1.10 -14.27 -17.81
C THR A 123 0.58 -13.19 -18.75
N VAL A 124 1.45 -12.54 -19.53
CA VAL A 124 1.03 -11.57 -20.57
C VAL A 124 0.15 -12.24 -21.62
N LEU A 125 0.57 -13.40 -22.14
CA LEU A 125 -0.24 -14.16 -23.10
C LEU A 125 -1.58 -14.60 -22.51
N PHE A 126 -1.60 -14.98 -21.24
CA PHE A 126 -2.83 -15.33 -20.52
C PHE A 126 -3.78 -14.14 -20.44
N ILE A 127 -3.29 -12.95 -20.04
CA ILE A 127 -4.10 -11.73 -19.98
C ILE A 127 -4.71 -11.42 -21.36
N ILE A 128 -3.88 -11.43 -22.42
CA ILE A 128 -4.33 -11.15 -23.78
C ILE A 128 -5.37 -12.16 -24.25
N ARG A 129 -5.15 -13.47 -24.04
CA ARG A 129 -6.06 -14.52 -24.51
C ARG A 129 -7.37 -14.58 -23.74
N THR A 130 -7.35 -14.21 -22.46
CA THR A 130 -8.51 -14.31 -21.56
C THR A 130 -9.41 -13.08 -21.69
N PHE A 131 -8.81 -11.89 -21.76
CA PHE A 131 -9.56 -10.64 -21.65
C PHE A 131 -9.74 -9.91 -22.99
N CYS A 132 -8.85 -10.10 -23.97
CA CYS A 132 -8.92 -9.36 -25.23
C CYS A 132 -9.62 -10.20 -26.30
N ASP A 133 -10.65 -9.63 -26.91
CA ASP A 133 -11.13 -10.12 -28.19
C ASP A 133 -10.06 -9.95 -29.28
N ASN A 134 -9.96 -10.93 -30.18
CA ASN A 134 -8.88 -11.00 -31.14
C ASN A 134 -8.97 -9.92 -32.22
N LYS A 135 -10.19 -9.47 -32.56
CA LYS A 135 -10.42 -8.56 -33.70
C LYS A 135 -10.33 -7.08 -33.31
N SER A 136 -10.57 -6.76 -32.05
CA SER A 136 -10.64 -5.38 -31.56
C SER A 136 -9.31 -4.81 -31.08
N ILE A 137 -8.36 -5.65 -30.66
CA ILE A 137 -7.09 -5.17 -30.10
C ILE A 137 -6.15 -4.64 -31.18
N GLU A 138 -5.83 -3.36 -31.05
CA GLU A 138 -4.99 -2.61 -31.98
C GLU A 138 -3.61 -2.35 -31.37
N THR A 139 -3.54 -2.06 -30.07
CA THR A 139 -2.27 -1.75 -29.40
C THR A 139 -2.09 -2.51 -28.09
N LEU A 140 -0.88 -3.05 -27.90
CA LEU A 140 -0.36 -3.54 -26.63
C LEU A 140 0.82 -2.65 -26.21
N LEU A 141 0.67 -1.91 -25.11
CA LEU A 141 1.77 -1.16 -24.48
C LEU A 141 2.30 -1.94 -23.27
N ILE A 142 3.60 -2.21 -23.26
CA ILE A 142 4.33 -2.73 -22.11
C ILE A 142 5.16 -1.58 -21.54
N ALA A 143 4.73 -1.02 -20.41
CA ALA A 143 5.41 0.08 -19.74
C ALA A 143 6.24 -0.46 -18.56
N ILE A 144 7.56 -0.38 -18.69
CA ILE A 144 8.52 -0.86 -17.70
C ILE A 144 9.05 0.34 -16.92
N ASP A 145 9.21 0.22 -15.59
CA ASP A 145 9.79 1.32 -14.81
C ASP A 145 11.21 1.63 -15.30
N GLY A 146 11.47 2.91 -15.53
CA GLY A 146 12.81 3.47 -15.65
C GLY A 146 13.27 4.11 -14.35
N VAL A 147 14.20 5.06 -14.46
CA VAL A 147 14.61 5.88 -13.32
C VAL A 147 13.46 6.85 -12.98
N PRO A 148 12.87 6.78 -11.77
CA PRO A 148 11.72 7.61 -11.39
C PRO A 148 12.16 8.95 -10.76
N SER A 149 11.19 9.79 -10.40
CA SER A 149 11.42 11.02 -9.61
C SER A 149 12.07 10.75 -8.25
N LYS A 150 12.73 11.77 -7.70
CA LYS A 150 13.50 11.68 -6.45
C LYS A 150 12.64 11.25 -5.26
N GLY A 151 11.42 11.79 -5.13
CA GLY A 151 10.46 11.36 -4.11
C GLY A 151 10.24 9.84 -4.11
N LYS A 152 10.03 9.24 -5.30
CA LYS A 152 9.89 7.79 -5.43
C LYS A 152 11.18 7.04 -5.12
N MET A 153 12.35 7.58 -5.51
CA MET A 153 13.63 6.96 -5.16
C MET A 153 13.82 6.85 -3.64
N ILE A 154 13.37 7.84 -2.86
CA ILE A 154 13.42 7.79 -1.39
C ILE A 154 12.48 6.72 -0.82
N GLU A 155 11.25 6.60 -1.33
CA GLU A 155 10.33 5.50 -0.97
C GLU A 155 10.97 4.15 -1.26
N GLN A 156 11.51 3.96 -2.47
CA GLN A 156 12.16 2.73 -2.89
C GLN A 156 13.36 2.39 -2.01
N LYS A 157 14.15 3.40 -1.62
CA LYS A 157 15.29 3.25 -0.70
C LYS A 157 14.81 2.71 0.64
N GLN A 158 13.84 3.37 1.28
CA GLN A 158 13.32 2.90 2.57
C GLN A 158 12.78 1.47 2.48
N ARG A 159 11.99 1.15 1.45
CA ARG A 159 11.42 -0.18 1.23
C ARG A 159 12.49 -1.27 1.05
N ARG A 160 13.54 -1.01 0.27
CA ARG A 160 14.65 -1.97 0.03
C ARG A 160 15.47 -2.22 1.29
N TYR A 161 15.79 -1.16 2.03
CA TYR A 161 16.55 -1.28 3.28
C TYR A 161 15.77 -2.04 4.34
N MET A 162 14.50 -1.72 4.55
CA MET A 162 13.64 -2.46 5.48
C MET A 162 13.48 -3.94 5.07
N GLY A 163 13.32 -4.22 3.78
CA GLY A 163 13.28 -5.60 3.28
C GLY A 163 14.57 -6.39 3.55
N SER A 164 15.72 -5.75 3.42
CA SER A 164 17.02 -6.36 3.74
C SER A 164 17.21 -6.59 5.23
N ILE A 165 16.84 -5.62 6.07
CA ILE A 165 16.86 -5.76 7.54
C ILE A 165 15.98 -6.93 7.99
N ILE A 166 14.76 -7.03 7.47
CA ILE A 166 13.85 -8.15 7.76
C ILE A 166 14.51 -9.49 7.38
N SER A 167 15.07 -9.58 6.17
CA SER A 167 15.70 -10.81 5.70
C SER A 167 16.91 -11.23 6.55
N GLU A 168 17.78 -10.29 6.91
CA GLU A 168 18.94 -10.56 7.77
C GLU A 168 18.51 -10.90 9.22
N TYR A 169 17.49 -10.24 9.76
CA TYR A 169 16.96 -10.57 11.09
C TYR A 169 16.31 -11.96 11.12
N HIS A 170 15.61 -12.37 10.06
CA HIS A 170 15.08 -13.74 9.93
C HIS A 170 16.19 -14.79 9.97
N LYS A 171 17.37 -14.52 9.40
CA LYS A 171 18.53 -15.42 9.48
C LYS A 171 19.02 -15.57 10.93
N LYS A 172 19.02 -14.49 11.71
CA LYS A 172 19.37 -14.52 13.15
C LYS A 172 18.36 -15.32 13.97
N ILE A 173 17.06 -15.11 13.73
CA ILE A 173 16.00 -15.92 14.36
C ILE A 173 16.17 -17.41 14.02
N MET A 174 16.41 -17.73 12.75
CA MET A 174 16.64 -19.12 12.33
C MET A 174 17.85 -19.75 13.04
N HIS A 175 18.92 -18.97 13.22
CA HIS A 175 20.09 -19.43 13.97
C HIS A 175 19.77 -19.70 15.45
N LYS A 176 19.01 -18.81 16.11
CA LYS A 176 18.51 -18.98 17.49
C LYS A 176 17.71 -20.28 17.66
N TYR A 177 16.93 -20.69 16.65
CA TYR A 177 16.08 -21.89 16.69
C TYR A 177 16.69 -23.11 16.00
N LYS A 178 17.99 -23.10 15.67
CA LYS A 178 18.66 -24.18 14.90
C LYS A 178 18.41 -25.56 15.51
N ASP A 179 18.74 -25.76 16.78
CA ASP A 179 18.67 -27.08 17.42
C ASP A 179 17.24 -27.59 17.58
N TYR A 180 16.28 -26.66 17.76
CA TYR A 180 14.86 -26.99 17.76
C TYR A 180 14.40 -27.45 16.37
N LEU A 181 14.78 -26.72 15.31
CA LEU A 181 14.39 -27.01 13.93
C LEU A 181 14.98 -28.32 13.42
N ILE A 182 16.19 -28.69 13.85
CA ILE A 182 16.82 -29.97 13.49
C ILE A 182 16.02 -31.16 14.03
N LYS A 183 15.39 -31.01 15.20
CA LYS A 183 14.55 -32.04 15.84
C LYS A 183 13.13 -32.10 15.26
N GLN A 184 12.72 -31.12 14.46
CA GLN A 184 11.40 -31.12 13.83
C GLN A 184 11.33 -32.15 12.70
N PRO A 185 10.16 -32.78 12.48
CA PRO A 185 9.99 -33.73 11.38
C PRO A 185 10.12 -33.04 10.03
N ASP A 186 10.09 -33.82 8.94
CA ASP A 186 9.98 -33.32 7.56
C ASP A 186 11.19 -32.47 7.08
N ASN A 187 12.35 -32.57 7.71
CA ASN A 187 13.56 -31.80 7.35
C ASN A 187 13.36 -30.28 7.39
N VAL A 188 12.53 -29.76 8.32
CA VAL A 188 12.16 -28.34 8.38
C VAL A 188 13.39 -27.41 8.44
N TYR A 189 14.42 -27.74 9.24
CA TYR A 189 15.64 -26.93 9.29
C TYR A 189 16.29 -26.75 7.92
N LEU A 190 16.45 -27.84 7.17
CA LEU A 190 17.08 -27.82 5.85
C LEU A 190 16.23 -27.05 4.84
N ILE A 191 14.90 -27.26 4.86
CA ILE A 191 13.96 -26.54 3.99
C ILE A 191 14.06 -25.02 4.20
N GLU A 192 14.03 -24.56 5.45
CA GLU A 192 14.06 -23.12 5.74
C GLU A 192 15.44 -22.50 5.44
N LYS A 193 16.52 -23.20 5.81
CA LYS A 193 17.89 -22.70 5.62
C LYS A 193 18.32 -22.67 4.16
N MET A 194 18.01 -23.73 3.42
CA MET A 194 18.48 -23.96 2.05
C MET A 194 17.35 -23.80 1.03
N ALA A 195 16.31 -23.03 1.37
CA ALA A 195 15.27 -22.63 0.41
C ALA A 195 15.90 -21.97 -0.82
N ILE A 196 15.37 -22.29 -1.99
CA ILE A 196 15.75 -21.66 -3.25
C ILE A 196 15.26 -20.21 -3.22
N LYS A 197 16.16 -19.28 -3.48
CA LYS A 197 15.90 -17.83 -3.42
C LYS A 197 16.20 -17.19 -4.76
N TRP A 198 15.48 -16.11 -5.04
CA TRP A 198 15.72 -15.27 -6.20
C TRP A 198 15.74 -13.81 -5.79
N ASN A 199 16.81 -13.10 -6.19
CA ASN A 199 17.05 -11.73 -5.77
C ASN A 199 16.06 -10.77 -6.44
N ARG A 200 15.12 -10.23 -5.65
CA ARG A 200 14.11 -9.27 -6.13
C ARG A 200 14.70 -7.95 -6.62
N ASN A 201 15.92 -7.58 -6.20
CA ASN A 201 16.61 -6.38 -6.69
C ASN A 201 16.98 -6.49 -8.18
N LYS A 202 16.85 -7.68 -8.79
CA LYS A 202 16.89 -7.85 -10.24
C LYS A 202 15.80 -7.07 -10.97
N ILE A 203 14.66 -6.78 -10.32
CA ILE A 203 13.56 -5.98 -10.85
C ILE A 203 13.89 -4.50 -10.62
N THR A 204 14.89 -3.99 -11.33
CA THR A 204 15.33 -2.60 -11.27
C THR A 204 15.95 -2.23 -12.62
N PRO A 205 15.80 -0.98 -13.08
CA PRO A 205 16.51 -0.49 -14.25
C PRO A 205 17.99 -0.82 -14.23
N GLY A 206 18.53 -1.11 -15.42
CA GLY A 206 19.97 -1.35 -15.59
C GLY A 206 20.46 -2.70 -15.09
N THR A 207 19.61 -3.66 -14.67
CA THR A 207 20.05 -5.04 -14.36
C THR A 207 20.11 -5.92 -15.60
N PHE A 208 20.95 -6.96 -15.58
CA PHE A 208 21.04 -7.92 -16.68
C PHE A 208 19.73 -8.69 -16.90
N PHE A 209 19.02 -9.01 -15.82
CA PHE A 209 17.71 -9.68 -15.88
C PHE A 209 16.69 -8.85 -16.67
N MET A 210 16.55 -7.56 -16.35
CA MET A 210 15.60 -6.67 -17.06
C MET A 210 16.00 -6.51 -18.53
N HIS A 211 17.28 -6.34 -18.81
CA HIS A 211 17.78 -6.25 -20.20
C HIS A 211 17.43 -7.52 -21.01
N LYS A 212 17.66 -8.70 -20.42
CA LYS A 212 17.32 -9.98 -21.05
C LYS A 212 15.81 -10.13 -21.26
N LEU A 213 15.01 -9.76 -20.27
CA LEU A 213 13.54 -9.79 -20.34
C LEU A 213 13.02 -8.93 -21.49
N VAL A 214 13.48 -7.69 -21.60
CA VAL A 214 13.12 -6.77 -22.68
C VAL A 214 13.50 -7.32 -24.05
N ASN A 215 14.71 -7.87 -24.18
CA ASN A 215 15.16 -8.48 -25.45
C ASN A 215 14.29 -9.67 -25.87
N TYR A 216 13.77 -10.46 -24.91
CA TYR A 216 12.80 -11.51 -25.24
C TYR A 216 11.50 -10.94 -25.80
N PHE A 217 10.93 -9.90 -25.20
CA PHE A 217 9.71 -9.26 -25.74
C PHE A 217 9.94 -8.61 -27.10
N ARG A 218 11.14 -8.08 -27.36
CA ARG A 218 11.54 -7.55 -28.67
C ARG A 218 11.76 -8.63 -29.72
N SER A 219 12.04 -9.88 -29.32
CA SER A 219 12.32 -10.96 -30.28
C SER A 219 11.11 -11.33 -31.14
N ASN A 220 11.33 -11.59 -32.43
CA ASN A 220 10.28 -12.01 -33.39
C ASN A 220 9.47 -13.20 -32.86
N LYS A 221 10.13 -14.19 -32.25
CA LYS A 221 9.50 -15.37 -31.66
C LYS A 221 8.41 -15.04 -30.64
N ILE A 222 8.60 -14.02 -29.80
CA ILE A 222 7.62 -13.63 -28.79
C ILE A 222 6.57 -12.70 -29.40
N GLN A 223 6.99 -11.76 -30.26
CA GLN A 223 6.05 -10.90 -30.97
C GLN A 223 5.04 -11.69 -31.79
N GLU A 224 5.49 -12.67 -32.58
CA GLU A 224 4.62 -13.58 -33.35
C GLU A 224 3.62 -14.33 -32.46
N LYS A 225 4.06 -14.81 -31.29
CA LYS A 225 3.18 -15.47 -30.31
C LYS A 225 2.10 -14.56 -29.75
N ILE A 226 2.42 -13.27 -29.56
CA ILE A 226 1.48 -12.25 -29.11
C ILE A 226 0.49 -11.92 -30.24
N LYS A 227 0.97 -11.83 -31.48
CA LYS A 227 0.18 -11.51 -32.68
C LYS A 227 -0.67 -12.66 -33.23
N VAL A 228 -0.64 -13.86 -32.66
CA VAL A 228 -1.47 -14.99 -33.12
C VAL A 228 -2.95 -14.57 -33.16
N ASN A 229 -3.56 -14.64 -34.35
CA ASN A 229 -4.92 -14.19 -34.66
C ASN A 229 -5.15 -12.66 -34.48
N ARG A 230 -4.09 -11.86 -34.58
CA ARG A 230 -4.06 -10.39 -34.31
C ARG A 230 -3.01 -9.72 -35.20
N ASP A 231 -3.11 -9.88 -36.51
CA ASP A 231 -2.05 -9.49 -37.45
C ASP A 231 -1.75 -7.98 -37.43
N ASN A 232 -2.76 -7.15 -37.15
CA ASN A 232 -2.66 -5.69 -37.08
C ASN A 232 -2.23 -5.15 -35.70
N LEU A 233 -1.93 -6.01 -34.72
CA LEU A 233 -1.56 -5.57 -33.38
C LEU A 233 -0.21 -4.85 -33.38
N ASN A 234 -0.22 -3.58 -32.97
CA ASN A 234 0.97 -2.80 -32.66
C ASN A 234 1.46 -3.13 -31.24
N ILE A 235 2.73 -3.50 -31.11
CA ILE A 235 3.34 -3.82 -29.81
C ILE A 235 4.36 -2.73 -29.49
N ILE A 236 4.09 -1.96 -28.45
CA ILE A 236 4.95 -0.87 -27.98
C ILE A 236 5.61 -1.31 -26.68
N ILE A 237 6.93 -1.20 -26.60
CA ILE A 237 7.71 -1.54 -25.40
C ILE A 237 8.47 -0.28 -24.96
N SER A 238 7.97 0.37 -23.91
CA SER A 238 8.69 1.45 -23.23
C SER A 238 9.56 0.83 -22.15
N ASP A 239 10.86 0.75 -22.43
CA ASP A 239 11.79 -0.05 -21.64
C ASP A 239 12.37 0.69 -20.41
N MET A 240 13.26 0.01 -19.69
CA MET A 240 13.85 0.52 -18.45
C MET A 240 14.94 1.59 -18.63
N TYR A 241 15.38 1.87 -19.86
CA TYR A 241 16.31 2.96 -20.17
C TYR A 241 15.57 4.27 -20.48
N GLU A 242 14.27 4.20 -20.71
CA GLU A 242 13.40 5.36 -20.76
C GLU A 242 13.02 5.78 -19.33
N ILE A 243 13.19 7.05 -18.97
CA ILE A 243 12.89 7.57 -17.62
C ILE A 243 11.41 7.48 -17.23
N GLY A 244 11.13 7.55 -15.93
CA GLY A 244 9.78 7.59 -15.37
C GLY A 244 9.23 6.23 -14.97
N GLU A 245 8.22 6.25 -14.11
CA GLU A 245 7.48 5.07 -13.66
C GLU A 245 6.57 4.53 -14.77
N GLY A 246 6.32 3.21 -14.78
CA GLY A 246 5.46 2.55 -15.76
C GLY A 246 4.05 3.15 -15.81
N GLU A 247 3.47 3.47 -14.64
CA GLU A 247 2.17 4.14 -14.55
C GLU A 247 2.18 5.54 -15.19
N LYS A 248 3.27 6.32 -15.04
CA LYS A 248 3.36 7.66 -15.62
C LYS A 248 3.56 7.60 -17.13
N LYS A 249 4.34 6.63 -17.62
CA LYS A 249 4.47 6.32 -19.05
C LYS A 249 3.12 6.00 -19.69
N ILE A 250 2.29 5.21 -19.01
CA ILE A 250 0.91 4.91 -19.44
C ILE A 250 0.06 6.18 -19.47
N VAL A 251 0.09 6.99 -18.40
CA VAL A 251 -0.68 8.24 -18.31
C VAL A 251 -0.34 9.20 -19.44
N ASN A 252 0.95 9.41 -19.71
CA ASN A 252 1.41 10.30 -20.77
C ASN A 252 1.02 9.75 -22.15
N TYR A 253 1.19 8.44 -22.40
CA TYR A 253 0.75 7.82 -23.66
C TYR A 253 -0.75 8.04 -23.93
N VAL A 254 -1.61 7.82 -22.93
CA VAL A 254 -3.06 8.04 -23.08
C VAL A 254 -3.37 9.52 -23.32
N THR A 255 -2.70 10.42 -22.58
CA THR A 255 -2.94 11.86 -22.66
C THR A 255 -2.48 12.46 -24.00
N ASP A 256 -1.38 11.95 -24.56
CA ASP A 256 -0.78 12.51 -25.78
C ASP A 256 -1.30 11.85 -27.05
N LYS A 257 -1.55 10.53 -27.04
CA LYS A 257 -1.95 9.78 -28.24
C LYS A 257 -3.44 9.47 -28.33
N LEU A 258 -4.12 9.33 -27.19
CA LEU A 258 -5.49 8.79 -27.14
C LEU A 258 -6.54 9.79 -26.64
N LYS A 259 -6.16 11.05 -26.36
CA LYS A 259 -7.03 12.09 -25.76
C LYS A 259 -8.42 12.22 -26.39
N ASN A 260 -8.50 12.14 -27.72
CA ASN A 260 -9.74 12.31 -28.48
C ASN A 260 -10.33 10.98 -28.99
N SER A 261 -9.79 9.84 -28.54
CA SER A 261 -10.24 8.53 -28.99
C SER A 261 -11.53 8.09 -28.28
N GLN A 262 -12.39 7.38 -29.01
CA GLN A 262 -13.56 6.67 -28.47
C GLN A 262 -13.24 5.20 -28.13
N ASP A 263 -11.98 4.82 -28.30
CA ASP A 263 -11.49 3.47 -28.09
C ASP A 263 -11.70 2.98 -26.66
N THR A 264 -11.85 1.65 -26.52
CA THR A 264 -11.85 1.00 -25.21
C THR A 264 -10.40 0.79 -24.76
N ILE A 265 -10.01 1.49 -23.69
CA ILE A 265 -8.69 1.40 -23.10
C ILE A 265 -8.76 0.54 -21.83
N VAL A 266 -7.92 -0.48 -21.72
CA VAL A 266 -7.77 -1.29 -20.53
C VAL A 266 -6.37 -1.15 -19.96
N ILE A 267 -6.28 -0.66 -18.73
CA ILE A 267 -5.02 -0.54 -17.97
C ILE A 267 -4.93 -1.70 -16.99
N TYR A 268 -3.85 -2.47 -17.05
CA TYR A 268 -3.55 -3.48 -16.04
C TYR A 268 -2.60 -2.89 -15.01
N SER A 269 -3.02 -2.87 -13.74
CA SER A 269 -2.14 -2.64 -12.59
C SER A 269 -2.75 -3.24 -11.31
N PRO A 270 -1.96 -3.83 -10.39
CA PRO A 270 -2.45 -4.26 -9.08
C PRO A 270 -2.62 -3.09 -8.09
N ASP A 271 -1.97 -1.95 -8.35
CA ASP A 271 -1.86 -0.83 -7.43
C ASP A 271 -3.12 0.04 -7.48
N ALA A 272 -3.73 0.27 -6.31
CA ALA A 272 -4.98 1.00 -6.21
C ALA A 272 -4.83 2.50 -6.53
N ASP A 273 -3.60 3.03 -6.45
CA ASP A 273 -3.30 4.43 -6.73
C ASP A 273 -3.46 4.76 -8.22
N VAL A 274 -3.29 3.77 -9.10
CA VAL A 274 -3.55 3.88 -10.54
C VAL A 274 -5.03 4.15 -10.84
N ILE A 275 -5.96 3.77 -9.94
CA ILE A 275 -7.38 4.12 -10.09
C ILE A 275 -7.54 5.65 -10.13
N LEU A 276 -6.82 6.38 -9.29
CA LEU A 276 -6.86 7.84 -9.25
C LEU A 276 -6.35 8.44 -10.56
N LEU A 277 -5.22 7.93 -11.07
CA LEU A 277 -4.68 8.34 -12.37
C LEU A 277 -5.69 8.09 -13.48
N CYS A 278 -6.32 6.91 -13.50
CA CYS A 278 -7.36 6.58 -14.48
C CYS A 278 -8.56 7.52 -14.41
N MET A 279 -8.93 7.98 -13.21
CA MET A 279 -10.00 8.95 -13.03
C MET A 279 -9.66 10.34 -13.59
N LEU A 280 -8.38 10.70 -13.66
CA LEU A 280 -7.92 11.99 -14.22
C LEU A 280 -7.74 11.98 -15.73
N LEU A 281 -7.59 10.80 -16.35
CA LEU A 281 -7.36 10.69 -17.78
C LEU A 281 -8.49 11.31 -18.62
N PRO A 282 -8.17 11.97 -19.75
CA PRO A 282 -9.13 12.72 -20.56
C PRO A 282 -10.06 11.83 -21.40
N VAL A 283 -9.94 10.50 -21.30
CA VAL A 283 -10.69 9.53 -22.10
C VAL A 283 -11.85 8.95 -21.29
N SER A 284 -13.00 8.76 -21.93
CA SER A 284 -14.24 8.32 -21.26
C SER A 284 -14.35 6.80 -21.09
N ASN A 285 -13.81 6.00 -22.01
CA ASN A 285 -13.99 4.54 -22.02
C ASN A 285 -12.73 3.82 -21.51
N ILE A 286 -12.47 4.00 -20.21
CA ILE A 286 -11.33 3.40 -19.51
C ILE A 286 -11.82 2.33 -18.53
N LYS A 287 -11.16 1.19 -18.55
CA LYS A 287 -11.34 0.13 -17.55
C LYS A 287 -9.99 -0.24 -16.95
N MET A 288 -9.99 -0.63 -15.68
CA MET A 288 -8.80 -1.12 -15.01
C MET A 288 -8.97 -2.61 -14.69
N LEU A 289 -7.97 -3.40 -15.08
CA LEU A 289 -7.87 -4.81 -14.74
C LEU A 289 -6.87 -4.98 -13.60
N ARG A 290 -7.34 -5.42 -12.44
CA ARG A 290 -6.56 -5.48 -11.21
C ARG A 290 -6.40 -6.92 -10.74
N TYR A 291 -5.16 -7.36 -10.52
CA TYR A 291 -4.90 -8.67 -9.92
C TYR A 291 -4.93 -8.60 -8.39
N ASN A 292 -5.88 -9.29 -7.77
CA ASN A 292 -6.00 -9.37 -6.33
C ASN A 292 -5.11 -10.49 -5.78
N GLN A 293 -4.00 -10.13 -5.13
CA GLN A 293 -3.02 -11.09 -4.62
C GLN A 293 -3.54 -11.96 -3.46
N GLN A 294 -4.60 -11.54 -2.77
CA GLN A 294 -5.16 -12.30 -1.65
C GLN A 294 -6.10 -13.42 -2.13
N THR A 295 -6.90 -13.14 -3.16
CA THR A 295 -7.85 -14.11 -3.73
C THR A 295 -7.30 -14.82 -4.95
N PHE A 296 -6.19 -14.33 -5.53
CA PHE A 296 -5.62 -14.75 -6.82
C PHE A 296 -6.56 -14.56 -8.02
N LEU A 297 -7.53 -13.64 -7.92
CA LEU A 297 -8.54 -13.35 -8.93
C LEU A 297 -8.28 -12.00 -9.62
N TYR A 298 -8.93 -11.78 -10.77
CA TYR A 298 -8.87 -10.52 -11.50
C TYR A 298 -10.16 -9.73 -11.31
N ASP A 299 -10.04 -8.53 -10.77
CA ASP A 299 -11.13 -7.57 -10.60
C ASP A 299 -11.13 -6.60 -11.79
N LEU A 300 -12.29 -6.36 -12.39
CA LEU A 300 -12.47 -5.38 -13.45
C LEU A 300 -13.20 -4.16 -12.90
N ILE A 301 -12.57 -2.98 -13.00
CA ILE A 301 -13.12 -1.71 -12.54
C ILE A 301 -13.48 -0.87 -13.76
N ASP A 302 -14.75 -0.52 -13.92
CA ASP A 302 -15.21 0.41 -14.93
C ASP A 302 -15.10 1.85 -14.40
N ILE A 303 -14.14 2.61 -14.96
CA ILE A 303 -13.79 3.94 -14.45
C ILE A 303 -14.91 4.95 -14.73
N LYS A 304 -15.63 4.80 -15.84
CA LYS A 304 -16.77 5.68 -16.16
C LYS A 304 -17.87 5.48 -15.13
N LEU A 305 -18.26 4.24 -14.88
CA LEU A 305 -19.30 3.92 -13.91
C LEU A 305 -18.89 4.32 -12.49
N LEU A 306 -17.61 4.17 -12.14
CA LEU A 306 -17.07 4.64 -10.87
C LEU A 306 -17.24 6.17 -10.70
N LYS A 307 -16.89 6.96 -11.72
CA LYS A 307 -17.06 8.43 -11.73
C LYS A 307 -18.52 8.85 -11.58
N GLU A 308 -19.41 8.15 -12.28
CA GLU A 308 -20.86 8.38 -12.25
C GLU A 308 -21.44 8.06 -10.87
N ASN A 309 -21.06 6.92 -10.28
CA ASN A 309 -21.54 6.50 -8.97
C ASN A 309 -21.12 7.47 -7.84
N ILE A 310 -19.86 7.90 -7.82
CA ILE A 310 -19.35 8.88 -6.84
C ILE A 310 -20.13 10.19 -6.95
N SER A 311 -20.33 10.67 -8.19
CA SER A 311 -21.06 11.92 -8.44
C SER A 311 -22.54 11.80 -8.09
N TYR A 312 -23.15 10.65 -8.36
CA TYR A 312 -24.54 10.36 -8.00
C TYR A 312 -24.71 10.41 -6.48
N TYR A 313 -23.81 9.77 -5.72
CA TYR A 313 -23.83 9.82 -4.26
C TYR A 313 -23.78 11.26 -3.73
N ILE A 314 -22.86 12.09 -4.23
CA ILE A 314 -22.75 13.50 -3.81
C ILE A 314 -24.00 14.30 -4.19
N ASN A 315 -24.44 14.21 -5.44
CA ASN A 315 -25.59 14.98 -5.93
C ASN A 315 -26.89 14.60 -5.20
N ASN A 316 -27.13 13.31 -4.97
CA ASN A 316 -28.31 12.83 -4.26
C ASN A 316 -28.36 13.32 -2.81
N ASN A 317 -27.22 13.31 -2.11
CA ASN A 317 -27.13 13.81 -0.74
C ASN A 317 -27.16 15.34 -0.62
N SER A 318 -26.88 16.06 -1.71
CA SER A 318 -26.82 17.53 -1.71
C SER A 318 -28.13 18.23 -2.06
N GLN A 319 -29.09 17.51 -2.65
CA GLN A 319 -30.32 18.06 -3.26
C GLN A 319 -30.06 19.15 -4.34
N LYS A 320 -28.82 19.24 -4.83
CA LYS A 320 -28.36 20.20 -5.84
C LYS A 320 -27.57 19.44 -6.92
N LYS A 321 -27.53 19.97 -8.14
CA LYS A 321 -26.78 19.36 -9.25
C LYS A 321 -25.43 20.04 -9.42
N PHE A 322 -24.37 19.30 -9.16
CA PHE A 322 -22.97 19.67 -9.40
C PHE A 322 -22.41 18.89 -10.58
N ASP A 323 -21.39 19.45 -11.24
CA ASP A 323 -20.72 18.82 -12.37
C ASP A 323 -19.97 17.53 -11.96
N THR A 324 -20.19 16.46 -12.73
CA THR A 324 -19.62 15.14 -12.51
C THR A 324 -18.09 15.16 -12.58
N ASN A 325 -17.50 15.83 -13.57
CA ASN A 325 -16.05 15.84 -13.74
C ASN A 325 -15.38 16.64 -12.62
N ARG A 326 -15.95 17.79 -12.25
CA ARG A 326 -15.48 18.61 -11.14
C ARG A 326 -15.49 17.87 -9.80
N ILE A 327 -16.58 17.17 -9.48
CA ILE A 327 -16.64 16.33 -8.26
C ILE A 327 -15.51 15.29 -8.29
N ASN A 328 -15.30 14.61 -9.41
CA ASN A 328 -14.27 13.58 -9.50
C ASN A 328 -12.86 14.16 -9.35
N TYR A 329 -12.56 15.33 -9.92
CA TYR A 329 -11.27 16.00 -9.72
C TYR A 329 -11.04 16.36 -8.24
N ASP A 330 -12.06 16.90 -7.57
CA ASP A 330 -11.98 17.22 -6.15
C ASP A 330 -11.75 15.97 -5.29
N ILE A 331 -12.49 14.89 -5.55
CA ILE A 331 -12.36 13.63 -4.81
C ILE A 331 -10.98 13.00 -5.03
N VAL A 332 -10.45 13.04 -6.26
CA VAL A 332 -9.07 12.59 -6.52
C VAL A 332 -8.07 13.46 -5.75
N CYS A 333 -8.19 14.78 -5.82
CA CYS A 333 -7.31 15.70 -5.07
C CYS A 333 -7.42 15.52 -3.55
N LEU A 334 -8.60 15.23 -3.02
CA LEU A 334 -8.78 14.95 -1.59
C LEU A 334 -8.15 13.61 -1.21
N SER A 335 -8.27 12.61 -2.07
CA SER A 335 -7.73 11.28 -1.80
C SER A 335 -6.21 11.28 -1.63
N THR A 336 -5.49 12.18 -2.32
CA THR A 336 -4.03 12.32 -2.20
C THR A 336 -3.60 12.94 -0.86
N LEU A 337 -4.49 13.69 -0.17
CA LEU A 337 -4.22 14.24 1.17
C LEU A 337 -4.18 13.15 2.26
N PHE A 338 -4.81 12.00 2.04
CA PHE A 338 -4.90 10.92 3.02
C PHE A 338 -3.69 9.96 2.99
N GLY A 339 -2.64 10.32 2.26
CA GLY A 339 -1.38 9.60 2.18
C GLY A 339 -1.14 9.02 0.80
N ASN A 340 0.04 9.34 0.25
CA ASN A 340 0.55 8.92 -1.04
C ASN A 340 2.02 8.47 -0.88
N ASP A 341 2.68 8.10 -1.98
CA ASP A 341 4.09 7.63 -1.95
C ASP A 341 5.12 8.71 -1.63
N PHE A 342 4.76 9.99 -1.78
CA PHE A 342 5.70 11.12 -1.77
C PHE A 342 5.66 11.91 -0.47
N VAL A 343 4.48 11.99 0.17
CA VAL A 343 4.23 12.77 1.38
C VAL A 343 3.54 11.90 2.43
N PRO A 344 4.01 11.90 3.71
CA PRO A 344 3.35 11.18 4.79
C PRO A 344 1.91 11.64 5.00
N LYS A 345 1.04 10.69 5.39
CA LYS A 345 -0.33 11.02 5.80
C LYS A 345 -0.35 11.84 7.09
N MET A 346 -1.37 12.67 7.27
CA MET A 346 -1.68 13.26 8.58
C MET A 346 -2.10 12.16 9.56
N GLU A 347 -1.53 12.17 10.76
CA GLU A 347 -1.77 11.10 11.76
C GLU A 347 -3.20 11.08 12.31
N THR A 348 -3.85 12.24 12.31
CA THR A 348 -5.19 12.47 12.87
C THR A 348 -6.31 12.13 11.88
N LEU A 349 -5.99 11.94 10.59
CA LEU A 349 -6.96 11.57 9.56
C LEU A 349 -6.93 10.06 9.30
N ASN A 350 -8.07 9.41 9.53
CA ASN A 350 -8.23 7.97 9.32
C ASN A 350 -9.40 7.65 8.38
N VAL A 351 -9.08 7.31 7.12
CA VAL A 351 -10.08 7.04 6.08
C VAL A 351 -10.98 5.84 6.43
N LYS A 352 -10.46 4.79 7.08
CA LYS A 352 -11.25 3.61 7.47
C LYS A 352 -12.39 3.95 8.43
N LYS A 353 -12.22 4.98 9.27
CA LYS A 353 -13.18 5.38 10.31
C LYS A 353 -13.96 6.64 9.93
N GLY A 354 -13.41 7.48 9.07
CA GLY A 354 -13.93 8.81 8.76
C GLY A 354 -14.36 9.04 7.31
N PHE A 355 -14.55 8.00 6.48
CA PHE A 355 -15.01 8.21 5.09
C PHE A 355 -16.28 9.05 5.01
N GLN A 356 -17.29 8.74 5.82
CA GLN A 356 -18.54 9.53 5.86
C GLN A 356 -18.24 10.98 6.26
N ASN A 357 -17.44 11.18 7.30
CA ASN A 357 -17.07 12.51 7.78
C ASN A 357 -16.28 13.31 6.74
N ILE A 358 -15.44 12.64 5.93
CA ILE A 358 -14.71 13.26 4.80
C ILE A 358 -15.69 13.69 3.72
N MET A 359 -16.63 12.81 3.32
CA MET A 359 -17.64 13.14 2.31
C MET A 359 -18.59 14.23 2.79
N ASP A 360 -18.96 14.22 4.07
CA ASP A 360 -19.80 15.24 4.69
C ASP A 360 -19.07 16.58 4.78
N ALA A 361 -17.78 16.59 5.14
CA ALA A 361 -16.95 17.80 5.14
C ALA A 361 -16.77 18.36 3.72
N TYR A 362 -16.60 17.49 2.72
CA TYR A 362 -16.56 17.87 1.32
C TYR A 362 -17.90 18.47 0.87
N LEU A 363 -19.00 17.76 1.09
CA LEU A 363 -20.34 18.20 0.73
C LEU A 363 -20.71 19.53 1.40
N LYS A 364 -20.41 19.69 2.69
CA LYS A 364 -20.60 20.93 3.43
C LYS A 364 -19.81 22.08 2.79
N THR A 365 -18.54 21.86 2.49
CA THR A 365 -17.68 22.87 1.84
C THR A 365 -18.21 23.25 0.46
N LEU A 366 -18.63 22.26 -0.33
CA LEU A 366 -19.17 22.44 -1.66
C LEU A 366 -20.50 23.24 -1.64
N LEU A 367 -21.37 22.97 -0.66
CA LEU A 367 -22.62 23.71 -0.47
C LEU A 367 -22.38 25.16 -0.02
N GLU A 368 -21.42 25.38 0.89
CA GLU A 368 -21.03 26.71 1.39
C GLU A 368 -20.40 27.59 0.31
N LEU A 369 -19.64 26.99 -0.62
CA LEU A 369 -18.92 27.71 -1.68
C LEU A 369 -19.63 27.68 -3.03
N LYS A 370 -20.85 27.11 -3.09
CA LYS A 370 -21.60 26.87 -4.33
C LYS A 370 -21.81 28.13 -5.17
N ASP A 371 -22.23 29.22 -4.56
CA ASP A 371 -22.62 30.45 -5.30
C ASP A 371 -21.43 31.13 -5.98
N LYS A 372 -20.21 30.68 -5.67
CA LYS A 372 -18.96 31.15 -6.27
C LYS A 372 -18.39 30.18 -7.31
N ASP A 373 -19.13 29.11 -7.65
CA ASP A 373 -18.70 28.00 -8.50
C ASP A 373 -17.29 27.47 -8.14
N ASN A 374 -17.00 27.47 -6.84
CA ASN A 374 -15.69 27.17 -6.31
C ASN A 374 -15.61 25.68 -5.98
N TYR A 375 -14.95 24.93 -6.84
CA TYR A 375 -14.48 23.56 -6.59
C TYR A 375 -13.09 23.57 -5.95
N LEU A 376 -12.65 22.43 -5.39
CA LEU A 376 -11.27 22.29 -4.90
C LEU A 376 -10.28 22.39 -6.04
N VAL A 377 -10.61 21.81 -7.19
CA VAL A 377 -9.80 21.84 -8.40
C VAL A 377 -10.42 22.78 -9.43
N LYS A 378 -9.70 23.86 -9.74
CA LYS A 378 -10.03 24.78 -10.83
C LYS A 378 -9.39 24.29 -12.12
N THR A 379 -10.05 24.55 -13.24
CA THR A 379 -9.51 24.26 -14.58
C THR A 379 -9.40 25.58 -15.31
N SER A 380 -8.19 25.92 -15.72
CA SER A 380 -7.91 27.11 -16.53
C SER A 380 -8.24 26.87 -18.01
N ILE A 381 -8.25 27.95 -18.79
CA ILE A 381 -8.54 27.96 -20.24
C ILE A 381 -7.59 27.02 -21.03
N ASN A 382 -6.39 26.73 -20.50
CA ASN A 382 -5.37 25.90 -21.16
C ASN A 382 -5.38 24.42 -20.69
N ASN A 383 -6.43 23.94 -20.02
CA ASN A 383 -6.47 22.62 -19.37
C ASN A 383 -5.41 22.41 -18.27
N VAL A 384 -4.83 23.49 -17.74
CA VAL A 384 -3.99 23.41 -16.53
C VAL A 384 -4.92 23.46 -15.31
N PHE A 385 -4.68 22.58 -14.36
CA PHE A 385 -5.44 22.52 -13.12
C PHE A 385 -4.75 23.33 -12.03
N ASP A 386 -5.54 24.08 -11.27
CA ASP A 386 -5.08 24.90 -10.16
C ASP A 386 -5.81 24.48 -8.88
N LEU A 387 -5.06 24.41 -7.77
CA LEU A 387 -5.63 24.10 -6.46
C LEU A 387 -6.29 25.35 -5.87
N ASN A 388 -7.59 25.27 -5.58
CA ASN A 388 -8.33 26.36 -4.98
C ASN A 388 -8.00 26.51 -3.49
N PHE A 389 -7.14 27.46 -3.17
CA PHE A 389 -6.72 27.71 -1.79
C PHE A 389 -7.88 27.98 -0.83
N ILE A 390 -8.89 28.75 -1.26
CA ILE A 390 -10.05 29.06 -0.43
C ILE A 390 -10.81 27.79 -0.08
N PHE A 391 -11.00 26.91 -1.06
CA PHE A 391 -11.66 25.62 -0.85
C PHE A 391 -10.81 24.72 0.05
N LEU A 392 -9.51 24.59 -0.23
CA LEU A 392 -8.58 23.78 0.57
C LEU A 392 -8.63 24.18 2.05
N LYS A 393 -8.52 25.47 2.33
CA LYS A 393 -8.60 26.00 3.69
C LYS A 393 -9.95 25.66 4.33
N LYS A 394 -11.04 25.84 3.59
CA LYS A 394 -12.39 25.58 4.11
C LYS A 394 -12.66 24.10 4.38
N ILE A 395 -12.19 23.20 3.52
CA ILE A 395 -12.36 21.76 3.74
C ILE A 395 -11.52 21.27 4.92
N LEU A 396 -10.28 21.77 5.08
CA LEU A 396 -9.47 21.48 6.27
C LEU A 396 -10.16 21.99 7.54
N GLN A 397 -10.78 23.18 7.52
CA GLN A 397 -11.59 23.67 8.64
C GLN A 397 -12.79 22.76 8.95
N ASN A 398 -13.47 22.26 7.93
CA ASN A 398 -14.60 21.33 8.09
C ASN A 398 -14.17 19.92 8.53
N LEU A 399 -12.92 19.54 8.30
CA LEU A 399 -12.30 18.30 8.79
C LEU A 399 -11.70 18.42 10.20
N LEU A 400 -11.46 19.64 10.69
CA LEU A 400 -10.88 19.89 12.02
C LEU A 400 -11.61 19.21 13.18
N PRO A 401 -12.96 19.05 13.19
CA PRO A 401 -13.65 18.27 14.22
C PRO A 401 -13.14 16.83 14.35
N GLU A 402 -12.74 16.18 13.25
CA GLU A 402 -12.18 14.82 13.27
C GLU A 402 -10.86 14.76 14.04
N GLU A 403 -9.99 15.74 13.82
CA GLU A 403 -8.73 15.82 14.55
C GLU A 403 -8.95 16.12 16.03
N LYS A 404 -9.87 17.06 16.36
CA LYS A 404 -10.23 17.36 17.75
C LYS A 404 -10.77 16.13 18.46
N ASP A 405 -11.63 15.36 17.79
CA ASP A 405 -12.16 14.11 18.29
C ASP A 405 -11.06 13.06 18.51
N PHE A 406 -10.20 12.86 17.52
CA PHE A 406 -9.08 11.93 17.61
C PHE A 406 -8.15 12.27 18.79
N ILE A 407 -7.82 13.55 18.96
CA ILE A 407 -6.95 14.05 20.04
C ILE A 407 -7.61 13.88 21.41
N LYS A 408 -8.90 14.25 21.54
CA LYS A 408 -9.68 14.09 22.78
C LYS A 408 -9.74 12.63 23.23
N TYR A 409 -9.96 11.71 22.28
CA TYR A 409 -10.14 10.28 22.57
C TYR A 409 -8.91 9.43 22.20
N ASN A 410 -7.73 10.03 22.05
CA ASN A 410 -6.53 9.35 21.56
C ASN A 410 -6.18 8.10 22.38
N GLN A 411 -6.26 8.20 23.71
CA GLN A 411 -6.02 7.07 24.62
C GLN A 411 -7.01 5.92 24.40
N LEU A 412 -8.29 6.23 24.15
CA LEU A 412 -9.30 5.21 23.85
C LEU A 412 -9.06 4.58 22.48
N TYR A 413 -8.74 5.36 21.46
CA TYR A 413 -8.41 4.85 20.12
C TYR A 413 -7.16 3.97 20.11
N ASN A 414 -6.20 4.27 20.98
CA ASN A 414 -4.99 3.49 21.16
C ASN A 414 -5.24 2.18 21.91
N ARG A 415 -6.27 2.12 22.77
CA ARG A 415 -6.59 0.95 23.60
C ARG A 415 -7.63 0.03 22.96
N TYR A 416 -8.72 0.56 22.43
CA TYR A 416 -9.88 -0.19 21.98
C TYR A 416 -10.09 -0.11 20.46
N ILE A 417 -10.47 -1.24 19.87
CA ILE A 417 -10.72 -1.37 18.43
C ILE A 417 -11.99 -0.57 18.05
N ASN A 418 -13.05 -0.75 18.84
CA ASN A 418 -14.40 -0.29 18.54
C ASN A 418 -14.75 1.07 19.16
N THR A 419 -13.75 1.89 19.53
CA THR A 419 -13.95 3.22 20.14
C THR A 419 -14.94 4.10 19.38
N GLY A 420 -14.90 4.07 18.03
CA GLY A 420 -15.83 4.84 17.21
C GLY A 420 -17.29 4.39 17.38
N LEU A 421 -17.55 3.08 17.41
CA LEU A 421 -18.89 2.53 17.65
C LEU A 421 -19.36 2.81 19.08
N ILE A 422 -18.49 2.61 20.06
CA ILE A 422 -18.78 2.87 21.48
C ILE A 422 -19.17 4.34 21.66
N LYS A 423 -18.40 5.28 21.10
CA LYS A 423 -18.72 6.71 21.12
C LYS A 423 -20.05 7.04 20.46
N ASN A 424 -20.36 6.41 19.32
CA ASN A 424 -21.62 6.65 18.64
C ASN A 424 -22.82 6.17 19.48
N VAL A 425 -22.67 5.02 20.14
CA VAL A 425 -23.73 4.48 21.01
C VAL A 425 -23.94 5.36 22.24
N PHE A 426 -22.86 5.72 22.93
CA PHE A 426 -22.92 6.49 24.19
C PHE A 426 -22.56 7.97 23.96
N ASP A 427 -23.16 8.58 22.94
CA ASP A 427 -22.91 9.99 22.57
C ASP A 427 -23.43 11.00 23.59
N TYR A 428 -24.31 10.57 24.50
CA TYR A 428 -24.84 11.37 25.60
C TYR A 428 -23.91 11.45 26.82
N GLU A 429 -22.83 10.66 26.86
CA GLU A 429 -21.87 10.61 27.97
C GLU A 429 -20.45 10.93 27.53
N ASN A 430 -19.66 11.55 28.42
CA ASN A 430 -18.25 11.78 28.16
C ASN A 430 -17.43 10.53 28.50
N ILE A 431 -17.15 9.71 27.49
CA ILE A 431 -16.40 8.46 27.64
C ILE A 431 -14.92 8.74 27.88
N THR A 432 -14.35 8.16 28.93
CA THR A 432 -12.93 8.20 29.29
C THR A 432 -12.38 6.79 29.46
N PRO A 433 -11.05 6.61 29.46
CA PRO A 433 -10.45 5.30 29.77
C PRO A 433 -10.85 4.73 31.13
N ASP A 434 -11.22 5.58 32.09
CA ASP A 434 -11.57 5.18 33.45
C ASP A 434 -13.03 4.75 33.59
N ASN A 435 -13.95 5.38 32.85
CA ASN A 435 -15.39 5.08 32.97
C ASN A 435 -15.92 4.10 31.91
N ILE A 436 -15.23 3.91 30.78
CA ILE A 436 -15.73 3.14 29.62
C ILE A 436 -16.15 1.71 29.97
N VAL A 437 -15.41 1.05 30.88
CA VAL A 437 -15.73 -0.31 31.34
C VAL A 437 -17.05 -0.31 32.13
N SER A 438 -17.22 0.66 33.02
CA SER A 438 -18.42 0.81 33.83
C SER A 438 -19.64 1.09 32.94
N ILE A 439 -19.52 2.04 32.01
CA ILE A 439 -20.60 2.42 31.07
C ILE A 439 -21.08 1.20 30.27
N VAL A 440 -20.15 0.46 29.65
CA VAL A 440 -20.51 -0.73 28.85
C VAL A 440 -21.11 -1.83 29.71
N ASN A 441 -20.61 -2.04 30.94
CA ASN A 441 -21.17 -3.04 31.84
C ASN A 441 -22.59 -2.68 32.29
N THR A 442 -22.84 -1.43 32.68
CA THR A 442 -24.17 -0.94 33.05
C THR A 442 -25.14 -1.10 31.89
N PHE A 443 -24.74 -0.73 30.67
CA PHE A 443 -25.55 -0.91 29.47
C PHE A 443 -25.87 -2.39 29.19
N ASN A 444 -24.89 -3.28 29.33
CA ASN A 444 -25.10 -4.72 29.16
C ASN A 444 -26.09 -5.29 30.20
N GLN A 445 -26.02 -4.82 31.44
CA GLN A 445 -26.96 -5.22 32.50
C GLN A 445 -28.38 -4.71 32.21
N GLU A 446 -28.53 -3.46 31.77
CA GLU A 446 -29.83 -2.91 31.37
C GLU A 446 -30.45 -3.69 30.20
N TYR A 447 -29.62 -4.09 29.23
CA TYR A 447 -30.08 -4.96 28.15
C TYR A 447 -30.52 -6.34 28.65
N LEU A 448 -29.77 -6.95 29.57
CA LEU A 448 -30.16 -8.21 30.20
C LEU A 448 -31.49 -8.09 30.95
N ASN A 449 -31.71 -6.97 31.66
CA ASN A 449 -32.97 -6.69 32.36
C ASN A 449 -34.14 -6.62 31.37
N LEU A 450 -33.98 -5.89 30.26
CA LEU A 450 -34.99 -5.84 29.20
C LEU A 450 -35.27 -7.23 28.61
N GLN A 451 -34.22 -8.04 28.36
CA GLN A 451 -34.38 -9.40 27.86
C GLN A 451 -35.20 -10.27 28.84
N ASN A 452 -34.93 -10.16 30.14
CA ASN A 452 -35.65 -10.92 31.18
C ASN A 452 -37.13 -10.50 31.26
N LEU A 453 -37.42 -9.20 31.16
CA LEU A 453 -38.80 -8.70 31.09
C LEU A 453 -39.53 -9.21 29.84
N ILE A 454 -38.85 -9.27 28.68
CA ILE A 454 -39.44 -9.83 27.46
C ILE A 454 -39.72 -11.33 27.62
N LYS A 455 -38.81 -12.10 28.23
CA LYS A 455 -39.01 -13.54 28.46
C LYS A 455 -40.20 -13.82 29.40
N ASN A 456 -40.37 -12.98 30.41
CA ASN A 456 -41.33 -13.19 31.49
C ASN A 456 -42.64 -12.38 31.30
N ASN A 457 -42.83 -11.71 30.16
CA ASN A 457 -43.96 -10.79 29.92
C ASN A 457 -44.16 -9.74 31.03
N GLY A 458 -43.07 -9.13 31.50
CA GLY A 458 -43.09 -8.08 32.53
C GLY A 458 -43.52 -6.70 32.02
N SER A 459 -43.57 -5.72 32.93
CA SER A 459 -43.87 -4.32 32.59
C SER A 459 -42.71 -3.63 31.88
N TYR A 460 -43.00 -2.89 30.81
CA TYR A 460 -41.99 -2.19 30.00
C TYR A 460 -41.92 -0.68 30.26
N LEU A 461 -42.74 -0.14 31.18
CA LEU A 461 -42.88 1.31 31.42
C LEU A 461 -41.54 2.05 31.58
N TYR A 462 -40.59 1.47 32.32
CA TYR A 462 -39.24 2.02 32.50
C TYR A 462 -38.48 2.17 31.16
N PHE A 463 -38.51 1.15 30.31
CA PHE A 463 -37.82 1.17 29.02
C PHE A 463 -38.57 2.00 27.98
N GLU A 464 -39.89 2.16 28.11
CA GLU A 464 -40.64 3.05 27.24
C GLU A 464 -40.27 4.53 27.48
N SER A 465 -39.95 4.91 28.73
CA SER A 465 -39.58 6.27 29.11
C SER A 465 -38.06 6.54 29.19
N ASN A 466 -37.21 5.52 29.18
CA ASN A 466 -35.75 5.67 29.22
C ASN A 466 -35.16 5.87 27.81
N ASP A 467 -35.21 7.10 27.30
CA ASP A 467 -34.69 7.44 25.98
C ASP A 467 -33.18 7.24 25.83
N GLN A 468 -32.39 7.49 26.88
CA GLN A 468 -30.93 7.35 26.84
C GLN A 468 -30.51 5.90 26.56
N PHE A 469 -31.02 4.95 27.35
CA PHE A 469 -30.74 3.54 27.15
C PHE A 469 -31.31 3.04 25.82
N MET A 470 -32.55 3.42 25.49
CA MET A 470 -33.20 2.92 24.27
C MET A 470 -32.54 3.43 23.00
N ASN A 471 -32.10 4.69 22.96
CA ASN A 471 -31.36 5.22 21.81
C ASN A 471 -30.01 4.53 21.65
N SER A 472 -29.31 4.27 22.75
CA SER A 472 -28.08 3.46 22.76
C SER A 472 -28.34 2.04 22.23
N LEU A 473 -29.43 1.41 22.67
CA LEU A 473 -29.81 0.07 22.24
C LEU A 473 -30.09 0.03 20.73
N LYS A 474 -30.87 0.99 20.21
CA LYS A 474 -31.16 1.11 18.77
C LYS A 474 -29.89 1.23 17.92
N LYS A 475 -28.87 1.95 18.39
CA LYS A 475 -27.57 2.11 17.70
C LYS A 475 -26.65 0.88 17.81
N SER A 476 -26.94 -0.03 18.73
CA SER A 476 -26.03 -1.11 19.13
C SER A 476 -26.40 -2.49 18.60
N ILE A 477 -27.57 -2.65 17.96
CA ILE A 477 -28.03 -3.94 17.45
C ILE A 477 -28.38 -3.86 15.97
N MET A 478 -28.23 -5.00 15.30
CA MET A 478 -28.68 -5.20 13.93
C MET A 478 -29.65 -6.38 13.91
N ILE A 479 -30.86 -6.16 13.40
CA ILE A 479 -31.93 -7.17 13.37
C ILE A 479 -32.19 -7.58 11.92
N ASN A 480 -32.07 -8.88 11.65
CA ASN A 480 -32.52 -9.49 10.40
C ASN A 480 -33.75 -10.36 10.68
N LEU A 481 -34.87 -10.03 10.03
CA LEU A 481 -36.09 -10.84 10.03
C LEU A 481 -36.47 -11.12 8.58
N ASP A 482 -36.65 -12.39 8.24
CA ASP A 482 -37.11 -12.83 6.92
C ASP A 482 -36.23 -12.36 5.75
N GLY A 483 -34.92 -12.26 6.00
CA GLY A 483 -33.94 -11.85 4.99
C GLY A 483 -33.83 -10.32 4.84
N GLN A 484 -34.58 -9.53 5.62
CA GLN A 484 -34.52 -8.07 5.60
C GLN A 484 -33.87 -7.53 6.88
N TYR A 485 -32.93 -6.60 6.70
CA TYR A 485 -32.34 -5.84 7.79
C TYR A 485 -33.25 -4.67 8.17
N ILE A 486 -33.56 -4.56 9.46
CA ILE A 486 -34.43 -3.50 9.98
C ILE A 486 -33.55 -2.39 10.54
N ASN A 487 -33.78 -1.16 10.08
CA ASN A 487 -33.14 0.01 10.65
C ASN A 487 -33.82 0.39 11.97
N THR A 488 -33.12 0.15 13.08
CA THR A 488 -33.61 0.36 14.45
C THR A 488 -33.53 1.82 14.91
N ILE A 489 -32.75 2.67 14.24
CA ILE A 489 -32.43 4.03 14.70
C ILE A 489 -33.68 4.92 14.79
N TYR A 490 -34.60 4.77 13.84
CA TYR A 490 -35.80 5.61 13.74
C TYR A 490 -37.01 5.08 14.51
N LEU A 491 -36.88 3.94 15.18
CA LEU A 491 -37.98 3.35 15.93
C LEU A 491 -38.23 4.11 17.23
N SER A 492 -39.50 4.28 17.59
CA SER A 492 -39.87 4.66 18.95
C SER A 492 -39.49 3.55 19.95
N ASN A 493 -39.42 3.89 21.24
CA ASN A 493 -39.05 2.91 22.28
C ASN A 493 -40.04 1.72 22.30
N LYS A 494 -41.33 1.99 22.13
CA LYS A 494 -42.38 0.96 22.03
C LYS A 494 -42.20 0.05 20.82
N GLU A 495 -41.97 0.62 19.64
CA GLU A 495 -41.73 -0.16 18.42
C GLU A 495 -40.49 -1.04 18.54
N MET A 496 -39.43 -0.52 19.13
CA MET A 496 -38.19 -1.25 19.38
C MET A 496 -38.41 -2.44 20.32
N ILE A 497 -39.14 -2.26 21.42
CA ILE A 497 -39.47 -3.35 22.35
C ILE A 497 -40.34 -4.40 21.65
N ASN A 498 -41.35 -3.99 20.88
CA ASN A 498 -42.20 -4.89 20.11
C ASN A 498 -41.41 -5.68 19.06
N LEU A 499 -40.44 -5.04 18.41
CA LEU A 499 -39.54 -5.69 17.47
C LEU A 499 -38.68 -6.76 18.16
N LEU A 500 -38.11 -6.45 19.32
CA LEU A 500 -37.34 -7.42 20.13
C LEU A 500 -38.21 -8.60 20.58
N LYS A 501 -39.45 -8.35 20.99
CA LYS A 501 -40.43 -9.41 21.33
C LYS A 501 -40.69 -10.31 20.12
N LYS A 502 -41.01 -9.73 18.96
CA LYS A 502 -41.26 -10.48 17.71
C LYS A 502 -40.05 -11.33 17.33
N TYR A 503 -38.85 -10.76 17.43
CA TYR A 503 -37.59 -11.45 17.16
C TYR A 503 -37.39 -12.63 18.11
N TYR A 504 -37.57 -12.42 19.43
CA TYR A 504 -37.43 -13.47 20.43
C TYR A 504 -38.46 -14.60 20.26
N TYR A 505 -39.74 -14.29 20.00
CA TYR A 505 -40.75 -15.33 19.80
C TYR A 505 -40.45 -16.23 18.60
N LYS A 506 -39.86 -15.66 17.53
CA LYS A 506 -39.51 -16.38 16.31
C LYS A 506 -38.20 -17.18 16.41
N ILE A 507 -37.14 -16.58 16.96
CA ILE A 507 -35.77 -17.14 16.92
C ILE A 507 -35.37 -17.79 18.25
N LYS A 508 -36.10 -17.50 19.34
CA LYS A 508 -35.81 -17.92 20.72
C LYS A 508 -34.43 -17.46 21.22
N LYS A 509 -33.89 -16.41 20.61
CA LYS A 509 -32.64 -15.72 21.01
C LYS A 509 -32.84 -14.22 20.86
N PHE A 510 -32.01 -13.44 21.55
CA PHE A 510 -31.95 -12.00 21.38
C PHE A 510 -30.85 -11.59 20.38
N PRO A 511 -30.99 -10.43 19.70
CA PRO A 511 -29.93 -9.87 18.88
C PRO A 511 -28.64 -9.67 19.68
N ARG A 512 -27.49 -9.88 19.05
CA ARG A 512 -26.20 -9.62 19.69
C ARG A 512 -25.91 -8.13 19.67
N LEU A 513 -25.40 -7.61 20.80
CA LEU A 513 -24.85 -6.27 20.86
C LEU A 513 -23.57 -6.19 20.01
N MET A 514 -23.45 -5.15 19.21
CA MET A 514 -22.27 -4.85 18.39
C MET A 514 -21.16 -4.11 19.17
N ILE A 515 -21.41 -3.83 20.45
CA ILE A 515 -20.48 -3.13 21.34
C ILE A 515 -19.66 -4.14 22.11
N ASN A 516 -18.33 -4.00 22.07
CA ASN A 516 -17.40 -4.74 22.90
C ASN A 516 -16.15 -3.90 23.16
N LEU A 517 -15.46 -4.23 24.25
CA LEU A 517 -14.21 -3.59 24.66
C LEU A 517 -12.99 -4.35 24.14
N ASN A 518 -13.06 -4.84 22.90
CA ASN A 518 -11.93 -5.51 22.29
C ASN A 518 -10.75 -4.54 22.18
N THR A 519 -9.58 -4.97 22.63
CA THR A 519 -8.33 -4.24 22.49
C THR A 519 -7.50 -4.83 21.36
N TRP A 520 -6.60 -4.05 20.79
CA TRP A 520 -5.48 -4.62 20.05
C TRP A 520 -4.50 -5.16 21.08
N SER A 521 -4.71 -6.39 21.55
CA SER A 521 -3.68 -7.01 22.37
C SER A 521 -2.45 -7.19 21.49
N THR A 522 -1.31 -6.79 22.03
CA THR A 522 -0.03 -6.80 21.32
C THR A 522 0.80 -8.00 21.73
N SER A 523 0.12 -9.03 22.20
CA SER A 523 0.70 -10.32 22.55
C SER A 523 0.26 -11.39 21.58
N ILE A 524 1.17 -12.32 21.29
CA ILE A 524 0.85 -13.51 20.50
C ILE A 524 -0.26 -14.37 21.14
N LEU A 525 -0.48 -14.24 22.46
CA LEU A 525 -1.51 -14.98 23.20
C LEU A 525 -2.92 -14.45 22.95
N ASP A 526 -3.06 -13.31 22.26
CA ASP A 526 -4.38 -12.79 21.92
C ASP A 526 -5.12 -13.70 20.94
N LYS A 527 -6.44 -13.80 21.11
CA LYS A 527 -7.29 -14.62 20.26
C LYS A 527 -7.20 -14.24 18.78
N HIS A 528 -7.14 -12.95 18.46
CA HIS A 528 -7.01 -12.48 17.06
C HIS A 528 -5.72 -12.98 16.41
N HIS A 529 -4.60 -12.90 17.15
CA HIS A 529 -3.32 -13.39 16.65
C HIS A 529 -3.30 -14.92 16.58
N GLN A 530 -3.85 -15.62 17.56
CA GLN A 530 -3.98 -17.07 17.53
C GLN A 530 -4.83 -17.57 16.35
N ASP A 531 -5.94 -16.90 16.06
CA ASP A 531 -6.83 -17.28 14.96
C ASP A 531 -6.16 -17.03 13.60
N ARG A 532 -5.50 -15.87 13.40
CA ARG A 532 -4.68 -15.64 12.19
C ARG A 532 -3.55 -16.66 12.01
N MET A 533 -2.91 -17.07 13.11
CA MET A 533 -1.86 -18.09 13.06
C MET A 533 -2.43 -19.45 12.67
N LYS A 534 -3.63 -19.81 13.13
CA LYS A 534 -4.33 -21.03 12.69
C LYS A 534 -4.68 -20.97 11.20
N GLU A 535 -5.24 -19.84 10.74
CA GLU A 535 -5.56 -19.60 9.33
C GLU A 535 -4.32 -19.71 8.43
N SER A 536 -3.19 -19.21 8.92
CA SER A 536 -1.89 -19.27 8.22
C SER A 536 -1.14 -20.58 8.42
N ASN A 537 -1.72 -21.56 9.13
CA ASN A 537 -1.13 -22.87 9.44
C ASN A 537 0.24 -22.76 10.14
N ILE A 538 0.43 -21.73 10.97
CA ILE A 538 1.63 -21.51 11.79
C ILE A 538 1.58 -22.45 12.99
N LYS A 539 2.55 -23.37 13.09
CA LYS A 539 2.51 -24.45 14.09
C LYS A 539 3.73 -24.51 15.01
N ASN A 540 4.93 -24.32 14.48
CA ASN A 540 6.18 -24.51 15.23
C ASN A 540 6.68 -23.21 15.87
N GLU A 541 7.51 -23.33 16.92
CA GLU A 541 7.96 -22.17 17.72
C GLU A 541 8.79 -21.16 16.91
N TYR A 542 9.53 -21.60 15.90
CA TYR A 542 10.26 -20.72 14.99
C TYR A 542 9.32 -19.82 14.17
N GLN A 543 8.27 -20.39 13.59
CA GLN A 543 7.26 -19.64 12.84
C GLN A 543 6.47 -18.69 13.74
N LYS A 544 6.21 -19.08 14.99
CA LYS A 544 5.62 -18.18 16.00
C LYS A 544 6.51 -16.97 16.26
N GLU A 545 7.82 -17.18 16.40
CA GLU A 545 8.79 -16.09 16.60
C GLU A 545 8.86 -15.16 15.38
N LEU A 546 8.88 -15.69 14.15
CA LEU A 546 8.79 -14.87 12.94
C LEU A 546 7.51 -14.03 12.91
N TYR A 547 6.37 -14.64 13.24
CA TYR A 547 5.10 -13.93 13.31
C TYR A 547 5.11 -12.80 14.35
N LYS A 548 5.71 -13.02 15.54
CA LYS A 548 5.90 -11.97 16.55
C LYS A 548 6.74 -10.83 16.03
N PHE A 549 7.85 -11.14 15.36
CA PHE A 549 8.74 -10.13 14.77
C PHE A 549 8.02 -9.29 13.71
N GLU A 550 7.41 -9.93 12.71
CA GLU A 550 6.76 -9.24 11.59
C GLU A 550 5.57 -8.38 12.02
N ASN A 551 4.86 -8.79 13.08
CA ASN A 551 3.71 -8.06 13.65
C ASN A 551 4.08 -7.21 14.87
N MET A 552 5.37 -7.12 15.23
CA MET A 552 5.89 -6.33 16.37
C MET A 552 5.18 -6.61 17.69
N LEU A 553 5.01 -7.89 18.02
CA LEU A 553 4.34 -8.36 19.23
C LEU A 553 5.33 -8.59 20.37
N ASP A 554 4.82 -8.63 21.61
CA ASP A 554 5.54 -8.98 22.83
C ASP A 554 6.85 -8.17 22.98
N GLU A 555 8.02 -8.82 22.99
CA GLU A 555 9.32 -8.14 23.13
C GLU A 555 9.64 -7.22 21.95
N TYR A 556 9.19 -7.56 20.74
CA TYR A 556 9.45 -6.76 19.53
C TYR A 556 8.72 -5.43 19.57
N ARG A 557 7.62 -5.36 20.33
CA ARG A 557 6.88 -4.12 20.56
C ARG A 557 7.74 -3.07 21.26
N VAL A 558 8.41 -3.48 22.33
CA VAL A 558 9.31 -2.60 23.10
C VAL A 558 10.56 -2.33 22.29
N LYS A 559 11.12 -3.38 21.69
CA LYS A 559 12.34 -3.32 20.90
C LYS A 559 12.29 -2.32 19.76
N PHE A 560 11.18 -2.25 19.01
CA PHE A 560 11.06 -1.35 17.87
C PHE A 560 10.22 -0.10 18.16
N ASN A 561 9.97 0.21 19.43
CA ASN A 561 9.13 1.35 19.82
C ASN A 561 7.73 1.34 19.15
N ALA A 562 7.13 0.16 18.97
CA ALA A 562 5.85 -0.02 18.25
C ALA A 562 4.62 0.38 19.08
N GLN A 563 4.76 1.37 19.95
CA GLN A 563 3.67 1.90 20.77
C GLN A 563 2.75 2.80 19.93
N PRO A 564 1.50 3.02 20.35
CA PRO A 564 0.62 3.94 19.65
C PRO A 564 1.14 5.37 19.81
N LEU A 565 0.78 6.24 18.88
CA LEU A 565 1.14 7.65 18.95
C LEU A 565 0.28 8.33 20.03
N ASN A 566 0.94 8.99 20.99
CA ASN A 566 0.27 9.78 22.00
C ASN A 566 0.11 11.21 21.50
N LEU A 567 -1.08 11.53 21.03
CA LEU A 567 -1.46 12.86 20.53
C LEU A 567 -2.50 13.50 21.44
N SER A 568 -2.39 13.37 22.76
CA SER A 568 -3.23 14.19 23.65
C SER A 568 -2.84 15.66 23.58
N GLU A 569 -3.75 16.57 23.95
CA GLU A 569 -3.51 18.03 23.91
C GLU A 569 -2.21 18.46 24.60
N GLN A 570 -1.84 17.80 25.71
CA GLN A 570 -0.61 18.09 26.46
C GLN A 570 0.68 17.60 25.76
N ASN A 571 0.57 16.68 24.80
CA ASN A 571 1.70 16.02 24.16
C ASN A 571 1.93 16.49 22.72
N LEU A 572 1.19 17.50 22.24
CA LEU A 572 1.36 18.02 20.88
C LEU A 572 2.76 18.62 20.67
N ASP A 573 3.28 19.39 21.62
CA ASP A 573 4.65 19.93 21.54
C ASP A 573 5.71 18.82 21.53
N ILE A 574 5.49 17.76 22.31
CA ILE A 574 6.39 16.59 22.35
C ILE A 574 6.43 15.91 20.98
N TYR A 575 5.31 15.85 20.26
CA TYR A 575 5.27 15.33 18.90
C TYR A 575 6.20 16.12 17.97
N TYR A 576 6.10 17.46 17.97
CA TYR A 576 6.96 18.30 17.14
C TYR A 576 8.44 18.21 17.54
N LYS A 577 8.73 18.23 18.83
CA LYS A 577 10.09 18.06 19.34
C LYS A 577 10.70 16.70 18.98
N THR A 578 9.91 15.64 18.99
CA THR A 578 10.39 14.27 18.73
C THR A 578 10.67 14.02 17.26
N TYR A 579 9.77 14.45 16.36
CA TYR A 579 9.84 14.07 14.95
C TYR A 579 10.36 15.18 14.02
N PHE A 580 10.34 16.43 14.47
CA PHE A 580 10.82 17.58 13.70
C PHE A 580 11.95 18.32 14.40
N GLY A 581 12.19 18.07 15.70
CA GLY A 581 13.30 18.67 16.45
C GLY A 581 13.07 20.14 16.83
N ILE A 582 11.83 20.61 16.79
CA ILE A 582 11.47 22.03 16.98
C ILE A 582 10.52 22.24 18.16
N ASN A 583 10.41 23.48 18.62
CA ASN A 583 9.32 23.91 19.49
C ASN A 583 8.17 24.45 18.63
N LEU A 584 6.95 24.02 18.93
CA LEU A 584 5.78 24.37 18.13
C LEU A 584 5.37 25.85 18.32
N PHE A 585 5.25 26.27 19.57
CA PHE A 585 4.77 27.62 19.94
C PHE A 585 5.86 28.47 20.56
N ASP A 586 5.77 29.79 20.33
CA ASP A 586 6.53 30.80 21.03
C ASP A 586 5.88 31.18 22.38
N LYS A 587 6.42 32.19 23.05
CA LYS A 587 5.88 32.67 24.34
C LYS A 587 4.47 33.26 24.24
N ASN A 588 4.05 33.66 23.03
CA ASN A 588 2.75 34.28 22.74
C ASN A 588 1.73 33.28 22.18
N GLN A 589 2.02 31.98 22.17
CA GLN A 589 1.17 30.93 21.58
C GLN A 589 1.00 31.06 20.05
N LEU A 590 1.96 31.71 19.38
CA LEU A 590 2.05 31.75 17.92
C LEU A 590 3.03 30.67 17.45
N LEU A 591 2.86 30.21 16.19
CA LEU A 591 3.80 29.27 15.59
C LEU A 591 5.19 29.91 15.52
N THR A 592 6.21 29.16 15.94
CA THR A 592 7.61 29.59 15.79
C THR A 592 8.00 29.66 14.31
N GLU A 593 9.08 30.37 13.98
CA GLU A 593 9.63 30.40 12.62
C GLU A 593 9.97 28.99 12.11
N GLU A 594 10.52 28.14 12.98
CA GLU A 594 10.81 26.75 12.67
C GLU A 594 9.53 25.94 12.41
N ALA A 595 8.48 26.14 13.21
CA ALA A 595 7.18 25.50 12.99
C ALA A 595 6.55 25.94 11.66
N ASN A 596 6.59 27.23 11.35
CA ASN A 596 6.11 27.75 10.07
C ASN A 596 6.87 27.15 8.89
N LYS A 597 8.18 26.89 9.03
CA LYS A 597 8.95 26.17 8.01
C LYS A 597 8.45 24.74 7.82
N ILE A 598 8.16 24.00 8.89
CA ILE A 598 7.58 22.65 8.77
C ILE A 598 6.21 22.67 8.06
N MET A 599 5.36 23.65 8.39
CA MET A 599 4.07 23.80 7.71
C MET A 599 4.24 24.14 6.23
N HIS A 600 5.20 25.01 5.90
CA HIS A 600 5.57 25.32 4.53
C HIS A 600 6.06 24.08 3.76
N ASP A 601 6.99 23.30 4.34
CA ASP A 601 7.54 22.10 3.70
C ASP A 601 6.43 21.08 3.40
N TYR A 602 5.43 20.96 4.28
CA TYR A 602 4.28 20.10 4.03
C TYR A 602 3.34 20.66 2.97
N LEU A 603 3.03 21.96 3.00
CA LEU A 603 2.23 22.63 1.96
C LEU A 603 2.91 22.48 0.59
N GLU A 604 4.21 22.71 0.50
CA GLU A 604 5.01 22.50 -0.71
C GLU A 604 4.84 21.07 -1.23
N GLY A 605 4.87 20.07 -0.34
CA GLY A 605 4.62 18.69 -0.72
C GLY A 605 3.20 18.41 -1.20
N LEU A 606 2.18 19.01 -0.59
CA LEU A 606 0.80 18.90 -1.07
C LEU A 606 0.65 19.49 -2.48
N LEU A 607 1.25 20.65 -2.72
CA LEU A 607 1.24 21.33 -4.01
C LEU A 607 2.01 20.54 -5.07
N TRP A 608 3.16 19.96 -4.71
CA TRP A 608 3.94 19.10 -5.59
C TRP A 608 3.17 17.84 -5.98
N VAL A 609 2.52 17.17 -5.03
CA VAL A 609 1.69 15.99 -5.31
C VAL A 609 0.52 16.36 -6.21
N PHE A 610 -0.15 17.49 -5.94
CA PHE A 610 -1.20 17.97 -6.83
C PHE A 610 -0.69 18.18 -8.27
N ASP A 611 0.42 18.88 -8.43
CA ASP A 611 1.02 19.11 -9.76
C ASP A 611 1.41 17.79 -10.44
N TYR A 612 2.03 16.85 -9.71
CA TYR A 612 2.45 15.54 -10.21
C TYR A 612 1.28 14.70 -10.80
N TYR A 613 0.12 14.72 -10.14
CA TYR A 613 -1.05 13.97 -10.59
C TYR A 613 -1.84 14.68 -11.69
N PHE A 614 -2.00 16.01 -11.60
CA PHE A 614 -2.94 16.75 -12.45
C PHE A 614 -2.29 17.41 -13.67
N ASN A 615 -1.04 17.89 -13.56
CA ASN A 615 -0.42 18.76 -14.55
C ASN A 615 0.90 18.24 -15.10
N ASP A 616 1.66 17.51 -14.30
CA ASP A 616 3.01 17.13 -14.63
C ASP A 616 2.99 16.15 -15.80
N SER A 617 3.47 16.59 -16.95
CA SER A 617 3.75 15.73 -18.10
C SER A 617 5.21 15.30 -18.12
N SER A 618 6.05 15.82 -17.22
CA SER A 618 7.43 15.38 -17.09
C SER A 618 7.48 14.01 -16.42
N TYR A 619 8.50 13.23 -16.77
CA TYR A 619 8.69 11.90 -16.24
C TYR A 619 9.48 11.88 -14.93
N ILE A 620 10.23 12.96 -14.61
CA ILE A 620 11.17 13.01 -13.49
C ILE A 620 11.32 14.42 -12.88
N ASN A 621 11.50 14.45 -11.56
CA ASN A 621 11.73 15.66 -10.76
C ASN A 621 12.70 15.38 -9.59
N LYS A 622 13.48 16.37 -9.15
CA LYS A 622 14.47 16.30 -8.05
C LYS A 622 13.88 16.54 -6.65
N TRP A 623 12.62 16.96 -6.55
CA TRP A 623 11.95 17.26 -5.29
C TRP A 623 11.66 15.98 -4.47
N PHE A 624 11.73 16.11 -3.15
CA PHE A 624 11.25 15.11 -2.20
C PHE A 624 10.93 15.77 -0.85
N TYR A 625 10.02 15.16 -0.09
CA TYR A 625 9.68 15.61 1.26
C TYR A 625 10.74 15.17 2.29
N GLN A 626 11.28 16.11 3.05
CA GLN A 626 12.43 15.87 3.93
C GLN A 626 12.05 15.24 5.27
N HIS A 627 10.84 15.49 5.78
CA HIS A 627 10.43 15.01 7.10
C HIS A 627 9.88 13.59 7.06
N GLU A 628 9.91 12.90 8.20
CA GLU A 628 9.38 11.52 8.33
C GLU A 628 7.87 11.48 8.61
N ARG A 629 7.32 12.60 9.08
CA ARG A 629 5.93 12.74 9.50
C ARG A 629 5.32 14.00 8.88
N ALA A 630 3.99 14.01 8.87
CA ALA A 630 3.18 15.19 8.52
C ALA A 630 2.95 16.05 9.77
N PRO A 631 2.85 17.39 9.66
CA PRO A 631 2.30 18.19 10.73
C PRO A 631 0.81 17.86 10.97
N LEU A 632 0.30 18.30 12.11
CA LEU A 632 -1.12 18.20 12.47
C LEU A 632 -1.94 19.24 11.71
N MET A 633 -3.18 18.89 11.39
CA MET A 633 -4.05 19.67 10.52
C MET A 633 -4.36 21.05 11.13
N ARG A 634 -4.60 21.13 12.44
CA ARG A 634 -4.88 22.40 13.13
C ARG A 634 -3.73 23.40 13.00
N HIS A 635 -2.48 22.95 13.07
CA HIS A 635 -1.32 23.85 13.01
C HIS A 635 -1.00 24.22 11.57
N LEU A 636 -1.23 23.31 10.62
CA LEU A 636 -1.22 23.67 9.21
C LEU A 636 -2.27 24.76 8.94
N LEU A 637 -3.49 24.63 9.46
CA LEU A 637 -4.54 25.65 9.33
C LEU A 637 -4.13 27.01 9.90
N MET A 638 -3.50 27.04 11.07
CA MET A 638 -2.96 28.29 11.64
C MET A 638 -1.98 28.96 10.68
N PHE A 639 -1.05 28.20 10.10
CA PHE A 639 -0.14 28.73 9.08
C PHE A 639 -0.88 29.19 7.80
N LEU A 640 -1.91 28.45 7.36
CA LEU A 640 -2.76 28.85 6.23
C LEU A 640 -3.64 30.07 6.52
N ASP A 641 -3.80 30.46 7.79
CA ASP A 641 -4.46 31.72 8.18
C ASP A 641 -3.58 32.94 7.91
N ASP A 642 -2.26 32.77 7.98
CA ASP A 642 -1.28 33.85 7.84
C ASP A 642 -0.77 34.06 6.39
N ILE A 643 -1.06 33.13 5.47
CA ILE A 643 -0.64 33.23 4.06
C ILE A 643 -1.81 33.53 3.10
N ASN A 644 -1.47 34.09 1.94
CA ASN A 644 -2.41 34.44 0.88
C ASN A 644 -2.21 33.59 -0.39
N VAL A 645 -3.03 33.85 -1.41
CA VAL A 645 -2.95 33.13 -2.70
C VAL A 645 -1.60 33.37 -3.40
N ASP A 646 -1.04 34.58 -3.33
CA ASP A 646 0.25 34.91 -3.95
C ASP A 646 1.39 34.03 -3.41
N TYR A 647 1.37 33.72 -2.12
CA TYR A 647 2.35 32.84 -1.49
C TYR A 647 2.33 31.43 -2.10
N ILE A 648 1.13 30.90 -2.39
CA ILE A 648 0.95 29.58 -3.01
C ILE A 648 1.45 29.61 -4.45
N ASP A 649 1.08 30.64 -5.21
CA ASP A 649 1.53 30.79 -6.60
C ASP A 649 3.06 30.89 -6.68
N GLN A 650 3.69 31.59 -5.74
CA GLN A 650 5.15 31.65 -5.63
C GLN A 650 5.75 30.27 -5.29
N THR A 651 5.12 29.52 -4.40
CA THR A 651 5.56 28.16 -4.02
C THR A 651 5.50 27.21 -5.21
N ILE A 652 4.38 27.20 -5.96
CA ILE A 652 4.25 26.41 -7.20
C ILE A 652 5.30 26.82 -8.24
N LYS A 653 5.56 28.13 -8.40
CA LYS A 653 6.63 28.60 -9.31
C LYS A 653 8.01 28.09 -8.89
N LYS A 654 8.31 28.07 -7.59
CA LYS A 654 9.56 27.50 -7.06
C LYS A 654 9.68 26.01 -7.35
N LEU A 655 8.60 25.24 -7.25
CA LEU A 655 8.61 23.80 -7.51
C LEU A 655 9.10 23.43 -8.93
N LYS A 656 8.88 24.31 -9.92
CA LYS A 656 9.37 24.12 -11.30
C LYS A 656 10.90 24.07 -11.39
N GLN A 657 11.63 24.61 -10.41
CA GLN A 657 13.10 24.54 -10.38
C GLN A 657 13.63 23.12 -10.20
N PHE A 658 12.81 22.21 -9.66
CA PHE A 658 13.20 20.82 -9.44
C PHE A 658 12.97 19.93 -10.66
N GLN A 659 12.31 20.42 -11.70
CA GLN A 659 12.14 19.67 -12.96
C GLN A 659 13.50 19.43 -13.62
N VAL A 660 13.73 18.20 -14.09
CA VAL A 660 14.98 17.84 -14.76
C VAL A 660 14.89 18.22 -16.24
N LYS A 661 15.70 19.21 -16.64
CA LYS A 661 15.80 19.62 -18.05
C LYS A 661 16.86 18.85 -18.83
N ASP A 662 17.86 18.34 -18.13
CA ASP A 662 18.99 17.60 -18.71
C ASP A 662 19.20 16.29 -17.93
N LEU A 663 19.04 15.18 -18.63
CA LEU A 663 19.18 13.83 -18.09
C LEU A 663 20.58 13.53 -17.60
N ASP A 664 21.61 14.18 -18.18
CA ASP A 664 22.99 14.02 -17.73
C ASP A 664 23.17 14.57 -16.32
N THR A 665 22.32 15.50 -15.87
CA THR A 665 22.33 16.01 -14.49
C THR A 665 21.54 15.16 -13.51
N TYR A 666 21.00 14.02 -13.94
CA TYR A 666 20.17 13.13 -13.15
C TYR A 666 20.74 11.71 -13.08
N PHE A 667 20.15 10.87 -12.23
CA PHE A 667 20.59 9.49 -12.03
C PHE A 667 20.36 8.67 -13.31
N ASN A 668 21.37 7.91 -13.71
CA ASN A 668 21.19 6.81 -14.66
C ASN A 668 20.78 5.51 -13.95
N PRO A 669 20.39 4.45 -14.69
CA PRO A 669 19.91 3.20 -14.07
C PRO A 669 20.86 2.55 -13.07
N ILE A 670 22.18 2.54 -13.32
CA ILE A 670 23.16 1.96 -12.40
C ILE A 670 23.33 2.84 -11.17
N GLU A 671 23.41 4.16 -11.36
CA GLU A 671 23.52 5.13 -10.28
C GLU A 671 22.31 5.04 -9.33
N GLN A 672 21.11 4.95 -9.90
CA GLN A 672 19.88 4.74 -9.15
C GLN A 672 19.90 3.42 -8.38
N LEU A 673 20.27 2.30 -9.02
CA LEU A 673 20.36 0.98 -8.38
C LEU A 673 21.27 1.02 -7.14
N ILE A 674 22.44 1.65 -7.23
CA ILE A 674 23.37 1.81 -6.10
C ILE A 674 22.74 2.71 -5.02
N TYR A 675 22.18 3.85 -5.43
CA TYR A 675 21.66 4.86 -4.52
C TYR A 675 20.49 4.36 -3.66
N VAL A 676 19.61 3.51 -4.21
CA VAL A 676 18.42 3.03 -3.49
C VAL A 676 18.62 1.68 -2.78
N SER A 677 19.67 0.93 -3.10
CA SER A 677 19.82 -0.45 -2.58
C SER A 677 20.75 -0.51 -1.37
N PRO A 678 20.58 -1.51 -0.48
CA PRO A 678 21.55 -1.79 0.58
C PRO A 678 22.77 -2.56 0.05
N MET A 679 23.91 -2.41 0.72
CA MET A 679 25.14 -3.15 0.42
C MET A 679 25.03 -4.59 0.91
N THR A 680 24.51 -5.46 0.04
CA THR A 680 24.44 -6.91 0.26
C THR A 680 25.18 -7.66 -0.84
N PRO A 681 25.65 -8.90 -0.58
CA PRO A 681 26.30 -9.71 -1.61
C PRO A 681 25.43 -9.86 -2.87
N ASP A 682 24.11 -10.04 -2.68
CA ASP A 682 23.15 -10.21 -3.76
C ASP A 682 23.06 -8.96 -4.65
N VAL A 683 23.10 -7.75 -4.07
CA VAL A 683 23.08 -6.49 -4.83
C VAL A 683 24.43 -6.23 -5.48
N MET A 684 25.54 -6.48 -4.77
CA MET A 684 26.89 -6.34 -5.32
C MET A 684 27.04 -7.17 -6.59
N ASN A 685 26.56 -8.41 -6.59
CA ASN A 685 26.59 -9.30 -7.76
C ASN A 685 25.84 -8.76 -8.99
N LEU A 686 24.87 -7.86 -8.81
CA LEU A 686 24.15 -7.22 -9.92
C LEU A 686 24.96 -6.11 -10.59
N LEU A 687 25.90 -5.49 -9.88
CA LEU A 687 26.67 -4.35 -10.39
C LEU A 687 27.75 -4.80 -11.39
N PRO A 688 28.12 -3.97 -12.39
CA PRO A 688 29.30 -4.22 -13.20
C PRO A 688 30.59 -4.18 -12.35
N ASP A 689 31.60 -4.95 -12.73
CA ASP A 689 32.81 -5.15 -11.91
C ASP A 689 33.64 -3.88 -11.69
N ASN A 690 33.60 -2.92 -12.62
CA ASN A 690 34.25 -1.61 -12.46
C ASN A 690 33.62 -0.77 -11.34
N TYR A 691 32.31 -0.91 -11.09
CA TYR A 691 31.64 -0.21 -9.99
C TYR A 691 31.91 -0.89 -8.64
N LYS A 692 31.89 -2.23 -8.59
CA LYS A 692 32.14 -3.01 -7.35
C LYS A 692 33.45 -2.59 -6.68
N LYS A 693 34.55 -2.57 -7.44
CA LYS A 693 35.89 -2.24 -6.95
C LYS A 693 35.96 -0.85 -6.32
N ILE A 694 35.29 0.13 -6.93
CA ILE A 694 35.35 1.52 -6.47
C ILE A 694 34.51 1.71 -5.22
N ILE A 695 33.31 1.12 -5.16
CA ILE A 695 32.43 1.18 -3.98
C ILE A 695 33.13 0.59 -2.74
N GLU A 696 33.85 -0.52 -2.89
CA GLU A 696 34.60 -1.14 -1.80
C GLU A 696 35.80 -0.30 -1.35
N SER A 697 36.32 0.59 -2.22
CA SER A 697 37.51 1.41 -1.93
C SER A 697 37.21 2.85 -1.49
N ASP A 698 36.04 3.40 -1.84
CA ASP A 698 35.71 4.82 -1.65
C ASP A 698 34.82 5.02 -0.40
N PRO A 699 35.34 5.66 0.67
CA PRO A 699 34.58 5.86 1.90
C PRO A 699 33.33 6.72 1.73
N ILE A 700 33.33 7.66 0.76
CA ILE A 700 32.17 8.52 0.50
C ILE A 700 31.04 7.66 -0.05
N LEU A 701 31.30 6.79 -1.02
CA LEU A 701 30.25 5.93 -1.59
C LEU A 701 29.66 4.95 -0.55
N GLN A 702 30.46 4.51 0.41
CA GLN A 702 30.01 3.64 1.51
C GLN A 702 29.01 4.31 2.45
N THR A 703 29.01 5.64 2.57
CA THR A 703 27.98 6.35 3.36
C THR A 703 26.61 6.34 2.68
N TYR A 704 26.56 6.24 1.35
CA TYR A 704 25.32 6.13 0.57
C TYR A 704 24.85 4.69 0.41
N PHE A 705 25.80 3.74 0.37
CA PHE A 705 25.56 2.32 0.15
C PHE A 705 25.81 1.51 1.43
N VAL A 706 24.86 1.61 2.37
CA VAL A 706 25.02 1.14 3.75
C VAL A 706 24.81 -0.36 3.87
N ASN A 707 25.65 -1.01 4.69
CA ASN A 707 25.55 -2.44 5.01
C ASN A 707 24.50 -2.72 6.08
N THR A 708 23.42 -3.41 5.72
CA THR A 708 22.34 -3.70 6.67
C THR A 708 22.70 -4.75 7.73
N LYS A 709 23.78 -5.53 7.55
CA LYS A 709 24.21 -6.52 8.56
C LYS A 709 24.66 -5.85 9.86
N GLU A 710 25.32 -4.70 9.76
CA GLU A 710 25.78 -3.95 10.93
C GLU A 710 24.59 -3.42 11.74
N ILE A 711 23.60 -2.86 11.05
CA ILE A 711 22.34 -2.42 11.64
C ILE A 711 21.67 -3.60 12.35
N VAL A 712 21.51 -4.74 11.66
CA VAL A 712 20.87 -5.93 12.25
C VAL A 712 21.65 -6.50 13.44
N ASN A 713 22.98 -6.43 13.45
CA ASN A 713 23.77 -6.85 14.60
C ASN A 713 23.52 -5.96 15.82
N ARG A 714 23.46 -4.63 15.65
CA ARG A 714 23.06 -3.71 16.72
C ARG A 714 21.65 -4.00 17.20
N LEU A 715 20.69 -4.06 16.27
CA LEU A 715 19.31 -4.40 16.56
C LEU A 715 19.20 -5.71 17.33
N TRP A 716 19.93 -6.76 16.95
CA TRP A 716 19.84 -8.05 17.62
C TRP A 716 20.22 -7.97 19.11
N ASN A 717 21.27 -7.21 19.43
CA ASN A 717 21.84 -7.11 20.77
C ASN A 717 21.12 -6.08 21.66
N GLU A 718 20.48 -5.07 21.08
CA GLU A 718 19.74 -4.05 21.81
C GLU A 718 18.38 -4.57 22.32
N THR A 719 18.00 -4.13 23.52
CA THR A 719 16.65 -4.34 24.08
C THR A 719 15.65 -3.34 23.52
N THR A 720 16.09 -2.12 23.23
CA THR A 720 15.34 -1.04 22.58
C THR A 720 16.19 -0.44 21.47
N SER A 721 15.65 -0.46 20.26
CA SER A 721 16.33 0.01 19.05
C SER A 721 16.48 1.52 19.04
N THR A 722 17.68 1.97 18.67
CA THR A 722 17.92 3.36 18.27
C THR A 722 17.78 3.58 16.75
N ASP A 723 18.00 2.53 15.97
CA ASP A 723 17.95 2.54 14.50
C ASP A 723 16.52 2.55 13.92
N ILE A 724 15.55 1.91 14.58
CA ILE A 724 14.18 1.71 14.05
C ILE A 724 13.13 2.30 14.99
N ASP A 725 12.19 3.04 14.40
CA ASP A 725 11.03 3.58 15.11
C ASP A 725 9.72 3.19 14.42
N CYS A 726 8.92 2.38 15.12
CA CYS A 726 7.64 1.88 14.66
C CYS A 726 6.45 2.56 15.36
N LYS A 727 6.64 3.69 16.05
CA LYS A 727 5.56 4.31 16.83
C LYS A 727 4.38 4.73 15.94
N GLY A 728 3.18 4.25 16.25
CA GLY A 728 1.97 4.47 15.44
C GLY A 728 1.96 3.76 14.07
N ILE A 729 2.91 2.87 13.80
CA ILE A 729 3.04 2.14 12.52
C ILE A 729 2.57 0.70 12.71
N ILE A 730 1.73 0.23 11.78
CA ILE A 730 1.09 -1.09 11.89
C ILE A 730 1.99 -2.20 11.33
N PHE A 731 2.74 -1.90 10.26
CA PHE A 731 3.54 -2.89 9.55
C PHE A 731 5.03 -2.61 9.73
N PHE A 732 5.80 -3.62 10.15
CA PHE A 732 7.23 -3.46 10.43
C PHE A 732 8.01 -2.94 9.22
N ASN A 733 7.69 -3.39 8.01
CA ASN A 733 8.33 -2.94 6.77
C ASN A 733 8.08 -1.46 6.42
N LYS A 734 7.18 -0.78 7.13
CA LYS A 734 6.89 0.65 6.99
C LYS A 734 7.45 1.49 8.15
N CYS A 735 8.17 0.88 9.09
CA CYS A 735 8.82 1.63 10.16
C CYS A 735 9.89 2.59 9.63
N LEU A 736 10.19 3.59 10.45
CA LEU A 736 11.19 4.61 10.15
C LEU A 736 12.57 4.07 10.51
N LEU A 737 13.52 4.21 9.57
CA LEU A 737 14.91 3.82 9.75
C LEU A 737 15.74 5.07 9.99
N LYS A 738 15.95 5.42 11.26
CA LYS A 738 16.59 6.67 11.70
C LYS A 738 18.06 6.77 11.30
N SER A 739 18.74 5.64 11.14
CA SER A 739 20.15 5.59 10.77
C SER A 739 20.42 5.76 9.28
N LEU A 740 19.38 5.86 8.44
CA LEU A 740 19.55 6.05 7.00
C LEU A 740 19.52 7.55 6.65
N PRO A 741 20.59 8.11 6.07
CA PRO A 741 20.59 9.52 5.72
C PRO A 741 19.59 9.82 4.59
N LYS A 742 18.82 10.90 4.79
CA LYS A 742 17.99 11.53 3.76
C LYS A 742 18.80 12.63 3.08
N ASN A 743 19.47 12.22 2.00
CA ASN A 743 20.39 13.10 1.27
C ASN A 743 19.61 14.17 0.49
N ASN A 744 20.04 15.41 0.64
CA ASN A 744 19.50 16.56 -0.08
C ASN A 744 20.12 16.67 -1.50
N GLN A 745 19.77 17.72 -2.24
CA GLN A 745 20.27 17.94 -3.60
C GLN A 745 21.79 18.16 -3.67
N SER A 746 22.41 18.76 -2.63
CA SER A 746 23.87 18.91 -2.56
C SER A 746 24.54 17.54 -2.40
N ASP A 747 24.01 16.70 -1.51
CA ASP A 747 24.49 15.35 -1.28
C ASP A 747 24.36 14.47 -2.54
N ASP A 748 23.26 14.62 -3.28
CA ASP A 748 23.06 13.94 -4.57
C ASP A 748 24.13 14.34 -5.58
N ASN A 749 24.47 15.62 -5.66
CA ASN A 749 25.53 16.10 -6.55
C ASN A 749 26.91 15.54 -6.15
N ILE A 750 27.19 15.39 -4.85
CA ILE A 750 28.42 14.78 -4.34
C ILE A 750 28.45 13.29 -4.72
N PHE A 751 27.35 12.58 -4.55
CA PHE A 751 27.22 11.18 -4.95
C PHE A 751 27.48 11.01 -6.46
N LEU A 752 26.77 11.77 -7.31
CA LEU A 752 26.90 11.70 -8.76
C LEU A 752 28.32 12.05 -9.23
N LYS A 753 28.94 13.10 -8.67
CA LYS A 753 30.33 13.46 -9.00
C LYS A 753 31.32 12.37 -8.61
N THR A 754 31.09 11.69 -7.48
CA THR A 754 31.98 10.64 -6.99
C THR A 754 31.83 9.37 -7.83
N ILE A 755 30.60 8.90 -8.05
CA ILE A 755 30.34 7.65 -8.77
C ILE A 755 30.71 7.75 -10.26
N ARG A 756 30.64 8.93 -10.86
CA ARG A 756 31.00 9.14 -12.28
C ARG A 756 32.51 9.21 -12.54
N LYS A 757 33.35 9.16 -11.50
CA LYS A 757 34.80 8.93 -11.67
C LYS A 757 35.12 7.51 -12.15
N VAL A 758 34.17 6.57 -12.02
CA VAL A 758 34.29 5.20 -12.50
C VAL A 758 34.46 5.22 -14.03
N LYS A 759 35.59 4.72 -14.53
CA LYS A 759 35.79 4.54 -15.99
C LYS A 759 34.76 3.54 -16.53
N GLN A 760 33.99 3.96 -17.52
CA GLN A 760 32.99 3.10 -18.16
C GLN A 760 33.66 2.09 -19.11
N ASN A 761 33.18 0.86 -19.07
CA ASN A 761 33.41 -0.19 -20.08
C ASN A 761 32.12 -0.41 -20.89
N GLU A 762 32.16 -1.25 -21.93
CA GLU A 762 30.99 -1.47 -22.80
C GLU A 762 29.74 -1.93 -22.04
N ILE A 763 29.90 -2.85 -21.08
CA ILE A 763 28.80 -3.38 -20.27
C ILE A 763 28.17 -2.28 -19.43
N SER A 764 28.96 -1.51 -18.69
CA SER A 764 28.45 -0.41 -17.87
C SER A 764 27.83 0.70 -18.73
N LYS A 765 28.45 1.04 -19.87
CA LYS A 765 27.90 2.03 -20.81
C LYS A 765 26.52 1.62 -21.31
N SER A 766 26.34 0.36 -21.74
CA SER A 766 25.05 -0.15 -22.21
C SER A 766 23.97 -0.21 -21.12
N ARG A 767 24.38 -0.39 -19.85
CA ARG A 767 23.48 -0.49 -18.70
C ARG A 767 23.16 0.86 -18.05
N SER A 768 23.90 1.91 -18.38
CA SER A 768 23.72 3.27 -17.88
C SER A 768 23.03 4.22 -18.86
N ILE A 769 22.50 3.71 -19.99
CA ILE A 769 21.76 4.54 -20.94
C ILE A 769 20.52 5.12 -20.25
N ASN A 770 20.27 6.41 -20.46
CA ASN A 770 19.11 7.11 -19.95
C ASN A 770 18.52 7.98 -21.06
N THR A 771 17.24 7.82 -21.35
CA THR A 771 16.56 8.47 -22.48
C THR A 771 15.17 8.93 -22.08
N TYR A 772 14.63 9.92 -22.80
CA TYR A 772 13.20 10.23 -22.70
C TYR A 772 12.38 9.11 -23.35
N PRO A 773 11.19 8.80 -22.83
CA PRO A 773 10.30 7.84 -23.45
C PRO A 773 10.04 8.17 -24.92
N ALA A 774 10.11 7.17 -25.79
CA ALA A 774 9.87 7.33 -27.22
C ALA A 774 8.38 7.40 -27.59
N LEU A 775 7.51 7.33 -26.56
CA LEU A 775 6.06 7.17 -26.65
C LEU A 775 5.34 8.36 -27.29
#